data_AF-O34784-F1
#
_entry.id   AF-O34784-F1
#
_cell.length_a   1.000
_cell.length_b   1.000
_cell.length_c   1.000
_cell.angle_alpha   90.00
_cell.angle_beta   90.00
_cell.angle_gamma   90.00
#
_symmetry.space_group_name_H-M   'P 1'
#
loop_
_entity.id
_entity.type
_entity.pdbx_description
1 polymer ?
#
loop_
_entity_poly.entity_id
_entity_poly.type
_entity_poly.pdbx_seq_one_letter_code
_entity_poly.pdbx_strand_id
1 'polypeptide(L)'
;MGEIKKKFVQWLEKLLIRLKEPNVKEESLFEDLSPSNDVDTDGKYSKALSWGLENKKVKNIALTGPYGSGKSSILNTFQKQYSREYSFLNISLATFNTDTDDMENKLEKSILQQMIYRVHDRTIPFSRFKRIKHIRTKSIIINLIFFFAFIIVGIYLFKPDALKGIYAETLVSRSLGTEDQQQIRLTILLALFFIVYPLLAYKRIYHFVRANLKLNKVTIANTTLEKNTGEENSSIFDKYLDEILYFFEASKYNVVIFEDLDRFNNIGIFERLRELNELINNSEQIDRRVVFIYAIKDDIFGDADTEKLTRDRTKFFDFIIPVIPIINASNSGDILKKKIKHSPYSDLINTHFLEDVTIYIDDMRVLKNIFNEFVIYQQKLSAIDLDPNKMLAMIIYKNIYPVDFSKLQYNKGLVYEIFQKKQLIIEEQIKLINAKIQQLERKLANIEVESLKSIAELNFIYLSELEISNLNSNYDINIDGEVFRGNTSNKDRFFEKLKNADTIYCYLRNRNGPATIKEIATVFGRKPNYFEREDAIKAIEKNEIQKFKKELLELEREKQEIRAQSLQVLITKMNSKDVFSDKLYEKKLLVYLLRHGYIDEMYNHYITYFYPESLSLSDIKFVFSIKNHESLPYSFELDNIGKIMSKLVGAEFKQIEVLNFHLLNYIMDHSEYRNYYDSIIERLANGSKESVTFIDGFKERAINKAAFIQSISSKWDDFWSFIELRSNYTQQKKEEYLSDILTYADIADIIRMNKESVMSFTLSKYLNLLSLVSDEEKIKELLLKLQVKFKSLDHLLNSETIYDFVVQRNLYEINIKTLSVILNDAPNITYAAVKNSDQQAVINYVNDNIDIFVEKVLLTEEIEEPEESFLELLNREDLDKRVKHAMIMKKTFAISDIGELIKELWPIVIRENKMVACWSNVITSYVEYNKKMPDFLIAFLNNPVNRKELSKNNIEAFDDKFDEAILEDISEEIINSRDITDETFEVLIASIQSWIYFPLGNVSEKRAKLLIDNDLLSLTPENFKELKLNFDTLHIQLALRNPDEFIDKQGDFSLDANDIKQLIDSNELSQFNKEIFVQHLNSNCLTDGNNDILKDTIYFINEHNLKITNELLTFLLESPTTLDTRLSLLAGQIKHIDNESITEFLTKIGEPYSEIAEKGRRIKISNNRTNKALVTALESKNYISSFKEDRERLRVNTKKK
;
A
#
# COMPACT_ATOMS: atom_id res chain seq x y z
N MET A 1 -6.50 33.82 84.99
CA MET A 1 -5.07 34.10 84.71
C MET A 1 -4.60 33.52 83.36
N GLY A 2 -4.89 32.25 83.04
CA GLY A 2 -4.44 31.59 81.80
C GLY A 2 -4.90 32.23 80.48
N GLU A 3 -6.15 32.69 80.41
CA GLU A 3 -6.67 33.34 79.18
C GLU A 3 -5.99 34.69 78.86
N ILE A 4 -5.62 35.45 79.88
CA ILE A 4 -4.92 36.75 79.71
C ILE A 4 -3.54 36.50 79.12
N LYS A 5 -2.83 35.47 79.61
CA LYS A 5 -1.52 35.07 79.10
C LYS A 5 -1.62 34.62 77.63
N LYS A 6 -2.66 33.87 77.26
CA LYS A 6 -2.91 33.42 75.88
C LYS A 6 -3.17 34.59 74.92
N LYS A 7 -4.00 35.57 75.32
CA LYS A 7 -4.25 36.78 74.53
C LYS A 7 -2.98 37.64 74.34
N PHE A 8 -2.15 37.73 75.38
CA PHE A 8 -0.90 38.49 75.31
C PHE A 8 0.12 37.84 74.38
N VAL A 9 0.27 36.51 74.42
CA VAL A 9 1.13 35.75 73.50
C VAL A 9 0.66 35.91 72.05
N GLN A 10 -0.65 35.77 71.78
CA GLN A 10 -1.20 35.99 70.43
C GLN A 10 -0.97 37.41 69.90
N TRP A 11 -1.02 38.42 70.79
CA TRP A 11 -0.71 39.79 70.41
C TRP A 11 0.77 39.98 70.06
N LEU A 12 1.68 39.40 70.86
CA LEU A 12 3.11 39.41 70.58
C LEU A 12 3.46 38.67 69.28
N GLU A 13 2.85 37.50 69.02
CA GLU A 13 3.05 36.74 67.78
C GLU A 13 2.63 37.56 66.55
N LYS A 14 1.46 38.22 66.59
CA LYS A 14 1.03 39.11 65.50
C LYS A 14 1.99 40.28 65.26
N LEU A 15 2.59 40.81 66.33
CA LEU A 15 3.57 41.90 66.25
C LEU A 15 4.89 41.39 65.64
N LEU A 16 5.31 40.19 66.02
CA LEU A 16 6.51 39.53 65.50
C LEU A 16 6.38 39.18 64.01
N ILE A 17 5.21 38.71 63.57
CA ILE A 17 4.91 38.47 62.14
C ILE A 17 5.06 39.78 61.35
N ARG A 18 4.45 40.88 61.83
CA ARG A 18 4.56 42.20 61.17
C ARG A 18 5.98 42.76 61.10
N LEU A 19 6.84 42.42 62.07
CA LEU A 19 8.24 42.86 62.09
C LEU A 19 9.15 41.98 61.24
N LYS A 20 8.79 40.70 61.04
CA LYS A 20 9.57 39.73 60.27
C LYS A 20 9.24 39.69 58.77
N GLU A 21 8.13 40.26 58.32
CA GLU A 21 7.81 40.35 56.88
C GLU A 21 8.97 41.01 56.13
N PRO A 22 9.74 40.25 55.32
CA PRO A 22 10.79 40.82 54.50
C PRO A 22 10.13 41.75 53.49
N ASN A 23 10.65 42.96 53.35
CA ASN A 23 10.16 43.97 52.41
C ASN A 23 10.52 43.63 50.94
N VAL A 24 10.75 42.35 50.64
CA VAL A 24 10.93 41.83 49.28
C VAL A 24 9.54 41.48 48.80
N LYS A 25 8.81 42.48 48.28
CA LYS A 25 7.61 42.19 47.49
C LYS A 25 8.06 41.39 46.29
N GLU A 26 7.64 40.12 46.20
CA GLU A 26 7.68 39.41 44.92
C GLU A 26 7.05 40.34 43.87
N GLU A 27 7.74 40.54 42.75
CA GLU A 27 7.18 41.30 41.63
C GLU A 27 5.89 40.59 41.20
N SER A 28 4.76 41.17 41.58
CA SER A 28 3.45 40.68 41.21
C SER A 28 3.34 40.68 39.68
N LEU A 29 2.92 39.55 39.12
CA LEU A 29 2.56 39.47 37.70
C LEU A 29 1.37 40.39 37.35
N PHE A 30 0.55 40.77 38.33
CA PHE A 30 -0.62 41.62 38.12
C PHE A 30 -0.28 43.11 38.18
N GLU A 31 -0.91 43.89 37.30
CA GLU A 31 -0.84 45.34 37.29
C GLU A 31 -2.12 45.99 37.76
N ASP A 32 -2.00 47.13 38.45
CA ASP A 32 -3.14 47.91 38.86
C ASP A 32 -3.74 48.71 37.68
N LEU A 33 -5.07 48.86 37.71
CA LEU A 33 -5.79 49.73 36.77
C LEU A 33 -5.86 51.18 37.26
N SER A 34 -5.35 51.45 38.46
CA SER A 34 -5.25 52.80 39.01
C SER A 34 -4.27 53.66 38.21
N PRO A 35 -4.45 55.00 38.24
CA PRO A 35 -3.50 55.88 37.60
C PRO A 35 -2.14 55.82 38.30
N SER A 36 -1.10 55.51 37.53
CA SER A 36 0.28 55.42 37.99
C SER A 36 0.80 56.81 38.38
N ASN A 37 1.86 56.86 39.21
CA ASN A 37 2.37 58.12 39.77
C ASN A 37 3.81 58.44 39.32
N ASP A 38 4.20 57.93 38.16
CA ASP A 38 5.53 57.93 37.58
C ASP A 38 5.53 58.09 36.05
N VAL A 39 4.50 58.73 35.47
CA VAL A 39 4.22 58.69 34.01
C VAL A 39 4.75 59.92 33.24
N ASP A 40 5.38 60.86 33.92
CA ASP A 40 5.97 62.10 33.36
C ASP A 40 7.50 62.10 33.57
N THR A 41 8.18 61.10 32.99
CA THR A 41 9.61 60.85 33.25
C THR A 41 10.53 61.95 32.74
N ASP A 42 10.12 62.70 31.72
CA ASP A 42 10.86 63.87 31.22
C ASP A 42 10.45 65.19 31.91
N GLY A 43 9.46 65.13 32.82
CA GLY A 43 8.97 66.23 33.64
C GLY A 43 8.22 67.33 32.87
N LYS A 44 7.88 67.12 31.59
CA LYS A 44 7.31 68.17 30.75
C LYS A 44 5.88 68.53 31.16
N TYR A 45 5.05 67.55 31.50
CA TYR A 45 3.68 67.83 31.94
C TYR A 45 3.67 68.52 33.30
N SER A 46 4.54 68.09 34.21
CA SER A 46 4.70 68.70 35.54
C SER A 46 5.21 70.14 35.44
N LYS A 47 6.10 70.42 34.48
CA LYS A 47 6.55 71.79 34.19
C LYS A 47 5.42 72.66 33.62
N ALA A 48 4.58 72.12 32.75
CA ALA A 48 3.42 72.85 32.22
C ALA A 48 2.38 73.14 33.33
N LEU A 49 2.07 72.16 34.16
CA LEU A 49 1.15 72.31 35.30
C LEU A 49 1.68 73.33 36.32
N SER A 50 2.95 73.23 36.72
CA SER A 50 3.57 74.19 37.63
C SER A 50 3.58 75.62 37.06
N TRP A 51 3.91 75.80 35.77
CA TRP A 51 3.82 77.10 35.12
C TRP A 51 2.41 77.71 35.21
N GLY A 52 1.36 76.90 34.96
CA GLY A 52 -0.03 77.33 35.11
C GLY A 52 -0.39 77.69 36.55
N LEU A 53 0.10 76.93 37.53
CA LEU A 53 -0.14 77.19 38.95
C LEU A 53 0.65 78.38 39.50
N GLU A 54 1.82 78.72 38.94
CA GLU A 54 2.60 79.89 39.35
C GLU A 54 2.10 81.18 38.71
N ASN A 55 1.51 81.10 37.50
CA ASN A 55 0.99 82.26 36.79
C ASN A 55 -0.31 82.80 37.43
N LYS A 56 -0.22 83.97 38.09
CA LYS A 56 -1.33 84.62 38.80
C LYS A 56 -2.59 84.89 37.95
N LYS A 57 -2.47 84.95 36.62
CA LYS A 57 -3.62 85.19 35.72
C LYS A 57 -4.43 83.93 35.40
N VAL A 58 -3.86 82.75 35.60
CA VAL A 58 -4.52 81.47 35.29
C VAL A 58 -5.39 81.10 36.48
N LYS A 59 -6.65 80.71 36.28
CA LYS A 59 -7.54 80.23 37.34
C LYS A 59 -8.15 78.87 37.00
N ASN A 60 -8.24 78.58 35.70
CA ASN A 60 -8.79 77.35 35.15
C ASN A 60 -7.81 76.73 34.16
N ILE A 61 -7.35 75.51 34.45
CA ILE A 61 -6.41 74.74 33.62
C ILE A 61 -7.11 73.48 33.11
N ALA A 62 -7.09 73.22 31.80
CA ALA A 62 -7.56 71.95 31.27
C ALA A 62 -6.38 71.05 30.88
N LEU A 63 -6.46 69.79 31.27
CA LEU A 63 -5.63 68.70 30.78
C LEU A 63 -6.49 67.88 29.80
N THR A 64 -6.24 68.03 28.51
CA THR A 64 -7.10 67.45 27.44
C THR A 64 -6.43 66.26 26.79
N GLY A 65 -7.19 65.26 26.39
CA GLY A 65 -6.68 64.06 25.73
C GLY A 65 -7.76 62.99 25.67
N PRO A 66 -7.67 61.99 24.79
CA PRO A 66 -8.68 60.94 24.69
C PRO A 66 -8.80 60.12 25.99
N TYR A 67 -9.84 59.29 26.07
CA TYR A 67 -9.96 58.35 27.18
C TYR A 67 -8.73 57.45 27.24
N GLY A 68 -8.25 57.14 28.44
CA GLY A 68 -7.06 56.30 28.61
C GLY A 68 -5.70 56.96 28.30
N SER A 69 -5.65 58.21 27.86
CA SER A 69 -4.39 58.86 27.44
C SER A 69 -3.35 59.06 28.55
N GLY A 70 -3.74 58.92 29.82
CA GLY A 70 -2.85 59.05 30.98
C GLY A 70 -3.07 60.31 31.83
N LYS A 71 -4.12 61.10 31.57
CA LYS A 71 -4.44 62.34 32.32
C LYS A 71 -4.38 62.19 33.83
N SER A 72 -5.13 61.23 34.40
CA SER A 72 -5.14 60.96 35.84
C SER A 72 -3.77 60.56 36.38
N SER A 73 -2.97 59.85 35.58
CA SER A 73 -1.63 59.42 35.98
C SER A 73 -0.65 60.59 36.01
N ILE A 74 -0.74 61.51 35.04
CA ILE A 74 0.01 62.77 35.04
C ILE A 74 -0.35 63.60 36.29
N LEU A 75 -1.64 63.73 36.61
CA LEU A 75 -2.10 64.46 37.79
C LEU A 75 -1.65 63.80 39.10
N ASN A 76 -1.69 62.48 39.20
CA ASN A 76 -1.17 61.75 40.37
C ASN A 76 0.35 61.92 40.52
N THR A 77 1.08 61.87 39.41
CA THR A 77 2.53 62.11 39.39
C THR A 77 2.84 63.53 39.88
N PHE A 78 2.13 64.53 39.35
CA PHE A 78 2.29 65.93 39.74
C PHE A 78 1.96 66.15 41.22
N GLN A 79 0.83 65.62 41.70
CA GLN A 79 0.43 65.74 43.11
C GLN A 79 1.48 65.16 44.07
N LYS A 80 2.04 64.00 43.72
CA LYS A 80 3.09 63.37 44.53
C LYS A 80 4.34 64.26 44.60
N GLN A 81 4.77 64.78 43.47
CA GLN A 81 5.95 65.65 43.37
C GLN A 81 5.75 66.98 44.10
N TYR A 82 4.56 67.59 44.01
CA TYR A 82 4.29 68.95 44.51
C TYR A 82 3.35 69.00 45.74
N SER A 83 3.26 67.90 46.50
CA SER A 83 2.40 67.78 47.69
C SER A 83 2.80 68.70 48.86
N ARG A 84 4.01 69.28 48.80
CA ARG A 84 4.51 70.21 49.82
C ARG A 84 4.16 71.65 49.47
N GLU A 85 4.17 72.00 48.19
CA GLU A 85 3.86 73.34 47.70
C GLU A 85 2.35 73.57 47.58
N TYR A 86 1.58 72.55 47.19
CA TYR A 86 0.14 72.65 46.95
C TYR A 86 -0.68 71.69 47.81
N SER A 87 -1.86 72.16 48.21
CA SER A 87 -2.88 71.38 48.90
C SER A 87 -4.01 71.04 47.93
N PHE A 88 -4.05 69.77 47.51
CA PHE A 88 -4.93 69.27 46.46
C PHE A 88 -6.28 68.75 46.99
N LEU A 89 -7.36 69.18 46.36
CA LEU A 89 -8.71 68.65 46.52
C LEU A 89 -9.13 67.92 45.25
N ASN A 90 -9.14 66.60 45.28
CA ASN A 90 -9.56 65.81 44.12
C ASN A 90 -11.05 65.49 44.20
N ILE A 91 -11.74 65.74 43.11
CA ILE A 91 -13.16 65.52 42.92
C ILE A 91 -13.30 64.64 41.67
N SER A 92 -13.83 63.44 41.86
CA SER A 92 -14.01 62.46 40.77
C SER A 92 -15.45 61.97 40.81
N LEU A 93 -16.15 62.13 39.69
CA LEU A 93 -17.58 61.87 39.61
C LEU A 93 -17.82 60.52 38.93
N ALA A 94 -18.32 59.56 39.69
CA ALA A 94 -18.54 58.18 39.23
C ALA A 94 -19.98 57.89 38.77
N THR A 95 -20.71 58.90 38.28
CA THR A 95 -22.12 58.72 37.91
C THR A 95 -22.24 58.35 36.42
N PHE A 96 -23.00 57.31 36.10
CA PHE A 96 -23.08 56.72 34.74
C PHE A 96 -24.37 57.03 33.97
N ASN A 97 -25.36 57.69 34.57
CA ASN A 97 -26.63 58.00 33.89
C ASN A 97 -26.61 59.42 33.33
N THR A 98 -26.93 59.56 32.04
CA THR A 98 -27.00 60.83 31.30
C THR A 98 -28.42 61.39 31.15
N ASP A 99 -29.46 60.60 31.44
CA ASP A 99 -30.80 60.81 30.85
C ASP A 99 -31.78 61.63 31.71
N THR A 100 -31.38 62.74 32.35
CA THR A 100 -32.35 63.55 33.12
C THR A 100 -32.20 65.06 32.94
N ASP A 101 -33.32 65.79 32.88
CA ASP A 101 -33.31 67.27 32.80
C ASP A 101 -32.63 67.97 34.00
N ASP A 102 -32.47 67.27 35.13
CA ASP A 102 -31.85 67.78 36.38
C ASP A 102 -30.37 67.38 36.54
N MET A 103 -29.66 67.08 35.43
CA MET A 103 -28.27 66.59 35.50
C MET A 103 -27.29 67.61 36.10
N GLU A 104 -27.42 68.90 35.79
CA GLU A 104 -26.53 69.96 36.31
C GLU A 104 -26.60 70.05 37.83
N ASN A 105 -27.81 70.21 38.40
CA ASN A 105 -27.99 70.28 39.86
C ASN A 105 -27.51 68.99 40.56
N LYS A 106 -27.71 67.81 39.95
CA LYS A 106 -27.18 66.55 40.50
C LYS A 106 -25.66 66.54 40.53
N LEU A 107 -25.01 67.05 39.47
CA LEU A 107 -23.55 67.17 39.41
C LEU A 107 -23.03 68.16 40.43
N GLU A 108 -23.59 69.37 40.48
CA GLU A 108 -23.23 70.38 41.47
C GLU A 108 -23.40 69.86 42.90
N LYS A 109 -24.52 69.19 43.18
CA LYS A 109 -24.77 68.56 44.48
C LYS A 109 -23.73 67.47 44.80
N SER A 110 -23.37 66.65 43.83
CA SER A 110 -22.36 65.60 43.99
C SER A 110 -20.98 66.19 44.29
N ILE A 111 -20.60 67.22 43.54
CA ILE A 111 -19.35 67.98 43.74
C ILE A 111 -19.32 68.57 45.15
N LEU A 112 -20.39 69.28 45.54
CA LEU A 112 -20.50 69.87 46.87
C LEU A 112 -20.40 68.82 47.98
N GLN A 113 -21.07 67.68 47.82
CA GLN A 113 -20.96 66.56 48.77
C GLN A 113 -19.52 66.06 48.86
N GLN A 114 -18.83 65.82 47.73
CA GLN A 114 -17.45 65.35 47.74
C GLN A 114 -16.51 66.33 48.43
N MET A 115 -16.65 67.63 48.17
CA MET A 115 -15.88 68.67 48.87
C MET A 115 -16.07 68.56 50.38
N ILE A 116 -17.33 68.55 50.81
CA ILE A 116 -17.68 68.56 52.23
C ILE A 116 -17.20 67.28 52.91
N TYR A 117 -17.49 66.09 52.36
CA TYR A 117 -17.11 64.82 52.99
C TYR A 117 -15.60 64.53 52.98
N ARG A 118 -14.80 65.23 52.16
CA ARG A 118 -13.34 65.09 52.12
C ARG A 118 -12.65 65.53 53.42
N VAL A 119 -13.14 66.59 54.06
CA VAL A 119 -12.55 67.13 55.30
C VAL A 119 -13.19 66.52 56.53
N HIS A 120 -12.50 66.51 57.67
CA HIS A 120 -13.11 66.06 58.93
C HIS A 120 -14.16 67.05 59.45
N ASP A 121 -15.14 66.55 60.21
CA ASP A 121 -16.19 67.36 60.85
C ASP A 121 -15.62 68.48 61.73
N ARG A 122 -14.49 68.22 62.40
CA ARG A 122 -13.75 69.21 63.18
C ARG A 122 -13.16 70.37 62.36
N THR A 123 -12.97 70.20 61.06
CA THR A 123 -12.43 71.24 60.17
C THR A 123 -13.50 72.25 59.80
N ILE A 124 -14.73 71.79 59.57
CA ILE A 124 -15.89 72.63 59.24
C ILE A 124 -17.05 72.43 60.24
N PRO A 125 -16.83 72.72 61.54
CA PRO A 125 -17.78 72.40 62.61
C PRO A 125 -19.13 73.12 62.50
N PHE A 126 -19.20 74.22 61.74
CA PHE A 126 -20.39 75.05 61.59
C PHE A 126 -21.19 74.76 60.31
N SER A 127 -20.73 73.80 59.50
CA SER A 127 -21.41 73.45 58.25
C SER A 127 -22.83 72.94 58.51
N ARG A 128 -23.76 73.28 57.60
CA ARG A 128 -25.16 72.80 57.64
C ARG A 128 -25.27 71.29 57.40
N PHE A 129 -24.26 70.66 56.82
CA PHE A 129 -24.28 69.23 56.50
C PHE A 129 -24.00 68.39 57.75
N LYS A 130 -25.06 67.82 58.33
CA LYS A 130 -24.99 66.97 59.53
C LYS A 130 -24.24 65.67 59.23
N ARG A 131 -23.30 65.32 60.11
CA ARG A 131 -22.52 64.06 60.07
C ARG A 131 -22.69 63.29 61.36
N ILE A 132 -22.57 61.97 61.28
CA ILE A 132 -22.64 61.09 62.44
C ILE A 132 -21.40 61.33 63.30
N LYS A 133 -21.59 61.92 64.48
CA LYS A 133 -20.53 62.10 65.47
C LYS A 133 -20.43 60.84 66.33
N HIS A 134 -19.38 60.05 66.15
CA HIS A 134 -19.14 58.88 66.99
C HIS A 134 -18.51 59.31 68.33
N ILE A 135 -19.32 59.39 69.38
CA ILE A 135 -18.85 59.63 70.75
C ILE A 135 -18.30 58.31 71.29
N ARG A 136 -16.99 58.25 71.57
CA ARG A 136 -16.34 57.03 72.10
C ARG A 136 -16.93 56.64 73.46
N THR A 137 -17.36 55.39 73.65
CA THR A 137 -17.93 54.86 74.91
C THR A 137 -17.03 55.11 76.12
N LYS A 138 -15.70 55.00 75.95
CA LYS A 138 -14.73 55.33 77.00
C LYS A 138 -14.86 56.78 77.49
N SER A 139 -15.14 57.74 76.59
CA SER A 139 -15.35 59.13 76.98
C SER A 139 -16.64 59.30 77.77
N ILE A 140 -17.71 58.58 77.43
CA ILE A 140 -18.98 58.57 78.17
C ILE A 140 -18.77 58.03 79.57
N ILE A 141 -18.13 56.85 79.70
CA ILE A 141 -17.86 56.22 81.01
C ILE A 141 -17.02 57.14 81.90
N ILE A 142 -15.95 57.75 81.36
CA ILE A 142 -15.13 58.69 82.12
C ILE A 142 -15.97 59.88 82.60
N ASN A 143 -16.80 60.47 81.74
CA ASN A 143 -17.65 61.60 82.13
C ASN A 143 -18.69 61.21 83.19
N LEU A 144 -19.25 59.99 83.13
CA LEU A 144 -20.17 59.46 84.13
C LEU A 144 -19.48 59.28 85.49
N ILE A 145 -18.25 58.75 85.51
CA ILE A 145 -17.46 58.60 86.74
C ILE A 145 -17.27 59.97 87.40
N PHE A 146 -16.87 61.00 86.63
CA PHE A 146 -16.73 62.35 87.18
C PHE A 146 -18.06 62.94 87.66
N PHE A 147 -19.17 62.64 86.99
CA PHE A 147 -20.50 63.10 87.39
C PHE A 147 -20.96 62.45 88.70
N PHE A 148 -20.79 61.14 88.86
CA PHE A 148 -21.09 60.46 90.13
C PHE A 148 -20.17 60.92 91.26
N ALA A 149 -18.88 61.10 90.98
CA ALA A 149 -17.94 61.68 91.95
C ALA A 149 -18.40 63.07 92.40
N PHE A 150 -18.86 63.92 91.47
CA PHE A 150 -19.41 65.24 91.78
C PHE A 150 -20.63 65.16 92.72
N ILE A 151 -21.57 64.23 92.47
CA ILE A 151 -22.74 64.04 93.35
C ILE A 151 -22.31 63.59 94.76
N ILE A 152 -21.43 62.60 94.86
CA ILE A 152 -20.94 62.07 96.15
C ILE A 152 -20.24 63.17 96.95
N VAL A 153 -19.40 63.97 96.28
CA VAL A 153 -18.73 65.12 96.90
C VAL A 153 -19.75 66.17 97.35
N GLY A 154 -20.80 66.44 96.58
CA GLY A 154 -21.89 67.34 96.98
C GLY A 154 -22.60 66.86 98.24
N ILE A 155 -22.96 65.58 98.31
CA ILE A 155 -23.60 64.99 99.50
C ILE A 155 -22.69 65.16 100.73
N TYR A 156 -21.39 64.90 100.56
CA TYR A 156 -20.39 65.08 101.61
C TYR A 156 -20.33 66.53 102.12
N LEU A 157 -20.33 67.52 101.21
CA LEU A 157 -20.19 68.93 101.59
C LEU A 157 -21.45 69.52 102.24
N PHE A 158 -22.65 69.14 101.79
CA PHE A 158 -23.91 69.77 102.25
C PHE A 158 -24.67 68.98 103.31
N LYS A 159 -24.50 67.64 103.36
CA LYS A 159 -25.20 66.74 104.29
C LYS A 159 -24.21 65.71 104.87
N PRO A 160 -23.13 66.13 105.54
CA PRO A 160 -22.15 65.19 106.09
C PRO A 160 -22.77 64.20 107.08
N ASP A 161 -23.81 64.60 107.83
CA ASP A 161 -24.55 63.72 108.73
C ASP A 161 -25.24 62.55 108.02
N ALA A 162 -25.66 62.73 106.77
CA ALA A 162 -26.23 61.63 105.97
C ALA A 162 -25.17 60.55 105.66
N LEU A 163 -23.89 60.93 105.69
CA LEU A 163 -22.77 60.03 105.53
C LEU A 163 -22.13 59.62 106.86
N LYS A 164 -22.52 60.17 108.03
CA LYS A 164 -21.86 59.89 109.32
C LYS A 164 -21.77 58.40 109.64
N GLY A 165 -22.83 57.64 109.37
CA GLY A 165 -22.85 56.18 109.57
C GLY A 165 -21.87 55.44 108.65
N ILE A 166 -21.63 55.97 107.45
CA ILE A 166 -20.66 55.42 106.50
C ILE A 166 -19.24 55.92 106.81
N TYR A 167 -19.09 57.15 107.31
CA TYR A 167 -17.80 57.78 107.57
C TYR A 167 -17.11 57.27 108.83
N ALA A 168 -17.87 56.95 109.88
CA ALA A 168 -17.29 56.53 111.16
C ALA A 168 -16.50 55.21 111.06
N GLU A 169 -16.91 54.29 110.18
CA GLU A 169 -16.25 52.97 110.02
C GLU A 169 -15.41 52.82 108.73
N THR A 170 -15.42 53.80 107.83
CA THR A 170 -14.67 53.67 106.56
C THR A 170 -13.19 53.98 106.72
N LEU A 171 -12.36 53.31 105.90
CA LEU A 171 -10.90 53.49 105.86
C LEU A 171 -10.44 54.94 105.73
N VAL A 172 -11.28 55.81 105.16
CA VAL A 172 -10.99 57.25 105.01
C VAL A 172 -10.87 57.95 106.36
N SER A 173 -11.70 57.63 107.35
CA SER A 173 -11.59 58.22 108.70
C SER A 173 -10.38 57.70 109.47
N ARG A 174 -9.96 56.44 109.24
CA ARG A 174 -8.73 55.88 109.82
C ARG A 174 -7.45 56.38 109.15
N SER A 175 -7.47 56.69 107.85
CA SER A 175 -6.29 57.19 107.14
C SER A 175 -6.07 58.69 107.35
N LEU A 176 -7.13 59.46 107.58
CA LEU A 176 -7.07 60.89 107.84
C LEU A 176 -7.01 61.11 109.35
N GLY A 177 -5.79 60.97 109.89
CA GLY A 177 -5.50 61.17 111.31
C GLY A 177 -6.10 62.46 111.86
N THR A 178 -6.32 62.48 113.18
CA THR A 178 -7.05 63.49 113.97
C THR A 178 -6.45 64.91 113.95
N GLU A 179 -5.56 65.23 113.01
CA GLU A 179 -5.12 66.59 112.78
C GLU A 179 -6.13 67.32 111.88
N ASP A 180 -6.87 68.25 112.48
CA ASP A 180 -7.85 69.12 111.80
C ASP A 180 -7.36 69.67 110.45
N GLN A 181 -6.04 69.91 110.31
CA GLN A 181 -5.45 70.42 109.08
C GLN A 181 -5.61 69.49 107.86
N GLN A 182 -5.53 68.17 108.03
CA GLN A 182 -5.65 67.24 106.89
C GLN A 182 -7.10 67.18 106.39
N GLN A 183 -8.06 67.17 107.31
CA GLN A 183 -9.48 67.20 106.97
C GLN A 183 -9.88 68.52 106.30
N ILE A 184 -9.34 69.65 106.75
CA ILE A 184 -9.57 70.96 106.11
C ILE A 184 -9.03 70.97 104.68
N ARG A 185 -7.80 70.51 104.43
CA ARG A 185 -7.22 70.47 103.08
C ARG A 185 -8.02 69.60 102.11
N LEU A 186 -8.43 68.41 102.55
CA LEU A 186 -9.26 67.53 101.73
C LEU A 186 -10.61 68.19 101.42
N THR A 187 -11.24 68.78 102.41
CA THR A 187 -12.54 69.47 102.24
C THR A 187 -12.42 70.65 101.26
N ILE A 188 -11.32 71.42 101.30
CA ILE A 188 -11.03 72.48 100.32
C ILE A 188 -10.86 71.91 98.91
N LEU A 189 -10.09 70.83 98.74
CA LEU A 189 -9.87 70.21 97.43
C LEU A 189 -11.19 69.69 96.82
N LEU A 190 -12.02 69.04 97.64
CA LEU A 190 -13.33 68.54 97.23
C LEU A 190 -14.30 69.69 96.90
N ALA A 191 -14.31 70.76 97.69
CA ALA A 191 -15.08 71.97 97.38
C ALA A 191 -14.63 72.62 96.07
N LEU A 192 -13.32 72.65 95.79
CA LEU A 192 -12.78 73.19 94.56
C LEU A 192 -13.15 72.32 93.35
N PHE A 193 -13.09 71.00 93.47
CA PHE A 193 -13.62 70.09 92.44
C PHE A 193 -15.12 70.32 92.21
N PHE A 194 -15.91 70.49 93.28
CA PHE A 194 -17.34 70.76 93.21
C PHE A 194 -17.65 72.10 92.52
N ILE A 195 -16.79 73.11 92.61
CA ILE A 195 -16.99 74.38 91.90
C ILE A 195 -16.50 74.30 90.44
N VAL A 196 -15.35 73.68 90.19
CA VAL A 196 -14.70 73.68 88.87
C VAL A 196 -15.38 72.72 87.89
N TYR A 197 -15.80 71.54 88.34
CA TYR A 197 -16.40 70.55 87.45
C TYR A 197 -17.67 71.07 86.73
N PRO A 198 -18.65 71.72 87.41
CA PRO A 198 -19.80 72.32 86.76
C PRO A 198 -19.45 73.35 85.69
N LEU A 199 -18.40 74.16 85.90
CA LEU A 199 -17.98 75.17 84.92
C LEU A 199 -17.42 74.52 83.64
N LEU A 200 -16.60 73.48 83.79
CA LEU A 200 -16.07 72.71 82.65
C LEU A 200 -17.18 71.94 81.92
N ALA A 201 -18.11 71.36 82.68
CA ALA A 201 -19.29 70.69 82.13
C ALA A 201 -20.16 71.69 81.36
N TYR A 202 -20.42 72.88 81.91
CA TYR A 202 -21.17 73.94 81.23
C TYR A 202 -20.50 74.38 79.92
N LYS A 203 -19.18 74.61 79.90
CA LYS A 203 -18.45 74.95 78.67
C LYS A 203 -18.61 73.88 77.59
N ARG A 204 -18.50 72.59 77.97
CA ARG A 204 -18.70 71.47 77.05
C ARG A 204 -20.14 71.37 76.57
N ILE A 205 -21.11 71.53 77.46
CA ILE A 205 -22.54 71.51 77.14
C ILE A 205 -22.88 72.68 76.21
N TYR A 206 -22.42 73.90 76.52
CA TYR A 206 -22.66 75.08 75.69
C TYR A 206 -22.07 74.93 74.28
N HIS A 207 -20.83 74.45 74.16
CA HIS A 207 -20.23 74.18 72.86
C HIS A 207 -20.99 73.07 72.11
N PHE A 208 -21.39 71.99 72.79
CA PHE A 208 -22.18 70.91 72.21
C PHE A 208 -23.57 71.40 71.75
N VAL A 209 -24.24 72.20 72.57
CA VAL A 209 -25.54 72.83 72.28
C VAL A 209 -25.40 73.75 71.07
N ARG A 210 -24.46 74.70 71.08
CA ARG A 210 -24.30 75.66 69.97
C ARG A 210 -23.87 75.00 68.66
N ALA A 211 -23.08 73.93 68.74
CA ALA A 211 -22.66 73.16 67.56
C ALA A 211 -23.77 72.24 67.00
N ASN A 212 -24.75 71.82 67.82
CA ASN A 212 -25.76 70.82 67.40
C ASN A 212 -27.20 71.36 67.30
N LEU A 213 -27.55 72.42 68.03
CA LEU A 213 -28.88 73.05 68.04
C LEU A 213 -28.92 74.24 67.06
N LYS A 214 -28.95 73.95 65.77
CA LYS A 214 -29.56 74.84 64.77
C LYS A 214 -30.92 74.26 64.37
N LEU A 215 -31.99 74.91 64.81
CA LEU A 215 -33.39 74.54 64.60
C LEU A 215 -33.80 74.83 63.14
N ASN A 216 -33.47 73.93 62.21
CA ASN A 216 -33.87 74.12 60.80
C ASN A 216 -35.22 73.47 60.43
N LYS A 217 -35.77 72.58 61.26
CA LYS A 217 -37.08 71.98 61.06
C LYS A 217 -37.76 71.79 62.42
N VAL A 218 -38.85 72.50 62.67
CA VAL A 218 -39.77 72.21 63.78
C VAL A 218 -40.96 71.50 63.15
N THR A 219 -41.04 70.18 63.33
CA THR A 219 -42.20 69.37 62.96
C THR A 219 -43.27 69.61 64.02
N ILE A 220 -44.29 70.43 63.70
CA ILE A 220 -45.48 70.58 64.54
C ILE A 220 -46.61 69.77 63.91
N ALA A 221 -47.12 68.79 64.66
CA ALA A 221 -48.40 68.10 64.41
C ALA A 221 -48.70 67.70 62.95
N ASN A 222 -47.76 67.01 62.30
CA ASN A 222 -47.88 66.42 60.96
C ASN A 222 -48.01 67.40 59.77
N THR A 223 -47.71 68.69 59.95
CA THR A 223 -47.54 69.64 58.85
C THR A 223 -46.09 70.13 58.78
N THR A 224 -45.38 69.72 57.73
CA THR A 224 -44.06 70.25 57.39
C THR A 224 -44.24 71.58 56.67
N LEU A 225 -44.05 72.69 57.39
CA LEU A 225 -43.86 74.00 56.76
C LEU A 225 -42.47 74.03 56.12
N GLU A 226 -42.39 73.58 54.87
CA GLU A 226 -41.26 73.90 54.01
C GLU A 226 -41.47 75.30 53.46
N LYS A 227 -40.45 76.16 53.59
CA LYS A 227 -40.41 77.43 52.88
C LYS A 227 -40.19 77.12 51.39
N ASN A 228 -41.24 76.67 50.72
CA ASN A 228 -41.30 76.51 49.28
C ASN A 228 -41.68 77.86 48.69
N THR A 229 -40.69 78.58 48.16
CA THR A 229 -40.95 79.73 47.28
C THR A 229 -39.99 79.66 46.09
N GLY A 230 -40.41 78.95 45.05
CA GLY A 230 -40.27 79.41 43.66
C GLY A 230 -38.93 79.30 42.93
N GLU A 231 -37.90 78.68 43.48
CA GLU A 231 -36.60 78.59 42.80
C GLU A 231 -36.19 77.15 42.46
N GLU A 232 -37.10 76.37 41.85
CA GLU A 232 -36.75 75.00 41.40
C GLU A 232 -35.66 74.97 40.31
N ASN A 233 -35.29 76.13 39.75
CA ASN A 233 -34.23 76.28 38.75
C ASN A 233 -32.97 76.99 39.27
N SER A 234 -32.79 77.22 40.58
CA SER A 234 -31.55 77.83 41.09
C SER A 234 -30.43 76.79 41.24
N SER A 235 -29.22 77.17 40.79
CA SER A 235 -28.01 76.35 40.92
C SER A 235 -27.78 75.97 42.39
N ILE A 236 -27.43 74.71 42.62
CA ILE A 236 -27.05 74.19 43.93
C ILE A 236 -25.80 74.90 44.44
N PHE A 237 -24.86 75.27 43.58
CA PHE A 237 -23.71 76.07 43.99
C PHE A 237 -24.14 77.42 44.54
N ASP A 238 -25.04 78.13 43.86
CA ASP A 238 -25.56 79.41 44.33
C ASP A 238 -26.29 79.27 45.67
N LYS A 239 -27.14 78.24 45.80
CA LYS A 239 -27.91 77.95 47.02
C LYS A 239 -27.03 77.66 48.23
N TYR A 240 -25.85 77.09 48.03
CA TYR A 240 -24.92 76.72 49.09
C TYR A 240 -23.58 77.47 49.00
N LEU A 241 -23.54 78.63 48.35
CA LEU A 241 -22.33 79.40 48.13
C LEU A 241 -21.61 79.73 49.45
N ASP A 242 -22.34 80.16 50.47
CA ASP A 242 -21.80 80.44 51.82
C ASP A 242 -21.07 79.21 52.41
N GLU A 243 -21.59 78.00 52.17
CA GLU A 243 -20.97 76.77 52.67
C GLU A 243 -19.69 76.45 51.90
N ILE A 244 -19.66 76.74 50.59
CA ILE A 244 -18.48 76.56 49.74
C ILE A 244 -17.39 77.57 50.15
N LEU A 245 -17.76 78.83 50.37
CA LEU A 245 -16.83 79.86 50.83
C LEU A 245 -16.26 79.51 52.20
N TYR A 246 -17.12 79.13 53.16
CA TYR A 246 -16.68 78.66 54.48
C TYR A 246 -15.78 77.41 54.38
N PHE A 247 -16.07 76.49 53.46
CA PHE A 247 -15.22 75.33 53.22
C PHE A 247 -13.81 75.72 52.79
N PHE A 248 -13.66 76.67 51.86
CA PHE A 248 -12.34 77.13 51.42
C PHE A 248 -11.65 78.01 52.45
N GLU A 249 -12.38 78.82 53.22
CA GLU A 249 -11.87 79.57 54.37
C GLU A 249 -11.27 78.62 55.42
N ALA A 250 -12.03 77.59 55.82
CA ALA A 250 -11.63 76.68 56.90
C ALA A 250 -10.63 75.60 56.48
N SER A 251 -10.64 75.20 55.20
CA SER A 251 -9.65 74.26 54.64
C SER A 251 -8.39 74.98 54.18
N LYS A 252 -7.36 74.24 53.77
CA LYS A 252 -6.11 74.77 53.20
C LYS A 252 -5.96 74.52 51.70
N TYR A 253 -6.98 73.96 51.04
CA TYR A 253 -6.92 73.61 49.63
C TYR A 253 -6.75 74.85 48.75
N ASN A 254 -5.81 74.78 47.80
CA ASN A 254 -5.51 75.83 46.81
C ASN A 254 -5.49 75.30 45.37
N VAL A 255 -5.52 73.98 45.17
CA VAL A 255 -5.70 73.35 43.87
C VAL A 255 -6.86 72.37 43.95
N VAL A 256 -7.85 72.53 43.08
CA VAL A 256 -8.99 71.61 42.95
C VAL A 256 -8.86 70.88 41.63
N ILE A 257 -8.86 69.56 41.66
CA ILE A 257 -8.73 68.71 40.49
C ILE A 257 -10.07 68.03 40.25
N PHE A 258 -10.65 68.26 39.07
CA PHE A 258 -11.86 67.62 38.61
C PHE A 258 -11.53 66.56 37.57
N GLU A 259 -11.89 65.32 37.85
CA GLU A 259 -11.71 64.17 36.96
C GLU A 259 -13.06 63.55 36.56
N ASP A 260 -13.11 63.01 35.34
CA ASP A 260 -14.28 62.31 34.79
C ASP A 260 -15.56 63.18 34.67
N LEU A 261 -15.42 64.52 34.60
CA LEU A 261 -16.55 65.45 34.34
C LEU A 261 -17.11 65.36 32.92
N ASP A 262 -16.26 64.98 31.97
CA ASP A 262 -16.59 64.89 30.55
C ASP A 262 -17.59 63.80 30.20
N ARG A 263 -17.78 62.81 31.07
CA ARG A 263 -18.76 61.72 30.90
C ARG A 263 -20.21 62.20 30.87
N PHE A 264 -20.49 63.41 31.36
CA PHE A 264 -21.84 63.95 31.44
C PHE A 264 -22.27 64.71 30.19
N ASN A 265 -21.34 64.96 29.26
CA ASN A 265 -21.55 65.71 28.01
C ASN A 265 -22.38 67.01 28.20
N ASN A 266 -22.21 67.66 29.34
CA ASN A 266 -22.92 68.87 29.72
C ASN A 266 -21.89 70.01 29.81
N ILE A 267 -22.02 71.02 28.95
CA ILE A 267 -21.12 72.17 28.93
C ILE A 267 -21.44 73.15 30.08
N GLY A 268 -22.70 73.23 30.51
CA GLY A 268 -23.18 74.13 31.56
C GLY A 268 -22.47 73.94 32.90
N ILE A 269 -22.10 72.70 33.28
CA ILE A 269 -21.33 72.48 34.52
C ILE A 269 -19.96 73.17 34.52
N PHE A 270 -19.32 73.34 33.36
CA PHE A 270 -18.04 74.05 33.25
C PHE A 270 -18.22 75.55 33.38
N GLU A 271 -19.32 76.10 32.86
CA GLU A 271 -19.73 77.50 33.11
C GLU A 271 -19.88 77.73 34.63
N ARG A 272 -20.64 76.87 35.31
CA ARG A 272 -20.88 76.96 36.76
C ARG A 272 -19.61 76.81 37.59
N LEU A 273 -18.73 75.88 37.24
CA LEU A 273 -17.45 75.71 37.93
C LEU A 273 -16.51 76.91 37.71
N ARG A 274 -16.54 77.52 36.53
CA ARG A 274 -15.77 78.73 36.24
C ARG A 274 -16.30 79.92 37.05
N GLU A 275 -17.61 80.14 37.07
CA GLU A 275 -18.27 81.15 37.90
C GLU A 275 -17.93 80.96 39.39
N LEU A 276 -18.02 79.72 39.87
CA LEU A 276 -17.67 79.37 41.25
C LEU A 276 -16.21 79.68 41.58
N ASN A 277 -15.27 79.33 40.69
CA ASN A 277 -13.86 79.65 40.86
C ASN A 277 -13.62 81.17 40.96
N GLU A 278 -14.31 81.94 40.12
CA GLU A 278 -14.23 83.40 40.15
C GLU A 278 -14.76 83.97 41.49
N LEU A 279 -15.91 83.49 41.96
CA LEU A 279 -16.48 83.89 43.26
C LEU A 279 -15.56 83.55 44.43
N ILE A 280 -14.96 82.35 44.43
CA ILE A 280 -14.00 81.93 45.45
C ILE A 280 -12.79 82.85 45.48
N ASN A 281 -12.19 83.14 44.32
CA ASN A 281 -10.98 83.97 44.24
C ASN A 281 -11.22 85.46 44.44
N ASN A 282 -12.46 85.93 44.32
CA ASN A 282 -12.84 87.33 44.57
C ASN A 282 -13.36 87.55 46.01
N SER A 283 -13.55 86.49 46.79
CA SER A 283 -14.03 86.58 48.18
C SER A 283 -12.92 87.02 49.12
N GLU A 284 -13.13 88.12 49.85
CA GLU A 284 -12.19 88.63 50.87
C GLU A 284 -11.99 87.66 52.06
N GLN A 285 -12.93 86.73 52.27
CA GLN A 285 -12.80 85.70 53.33
C GLN A 285 -11.69 84.68 53.00
N ILE A 286 -11.35 84.52 51.71
CA ILE A 286 -10.41 83.51 51.22
C ILE A 286 -9.15 84.25 50.77
N ASP A 287 -8.23 84.48 51.70
CA ASP A 287 -6.95 85.17 51.47
C ASP A 287 -5.90 84.28 50.76
N ARG A 288 -6.32 83.55 49.72
CA ARG A 288 -5.42 82.77 48.85
C ARG A 288 -6.05 82.47 47.50
N ARG A 289 -5.21 82.31 46.46
CA ARG A 289 -5.63 81.86 45.13
C ARG A 289 -5.98 80.38 45.13
N VAL A 290 -7.12 80.04 44.53
CA VAL A 290 -7.57 78.68 44.28
C VAL A 290 -7.62 78.43 42.77
N VAL A 291 -6.92 77.40 42.29
CA VAL A 291 -6.89 77.05 40.86
C VAL A 291 -7.68 75.76 40.63
N PHE A 292 -8.50 75.73 39.58
CA PHE A 292 -9.24 74.53 39.17
C PHE A 292 -8.52 73.89 37.98
N ILE A 293 -8.30 72.58 38.06
CA ILE A 293 -7.71 71.76 37.01
C ILE A 293 -8.77 70.75 36.55
N TYR A 294 -9.00 70.66 35.24
CA TYR A 294 -10.02 69.81 34.63
C TYR A 294 -9.35 68.74 33.77
N ALA A 295 -9.53 67.46 34.08
CA ALA A 295 -9.11 66.35 33.22
C ALA A 295 -10.28 65.89 32.36
N ILE A 296 -10.24 66.24 31.06
CA ILE A 296 -11.36 66.08 30.13
C ILE A 296 -10.88 65.52 28.77
N LYS A 297 -11.81 64.99 27.98
CA LYS A 297 -11.58 64.64 26.57
C LYS A 297 -11.45 65.88 25.69
N ASP A 298 -10.80 65.71 24.54
CA ASP A 298 -10.65 66.78 23.54
C ASP A 298 -11.98 67.14 22.86
N ASP A 299 -12.90 66.19 22.73
CA ASP A 299 -14.17 66.27 22.01
C ASP A 299 -15.38 66.64 22.90
N ILE A 300 -15.17 66.97 24.18
CA ILE A 300 -16.27 67.32 25.11
C ILE A 300 -17.12 68.51 24.65
N PHE A 301 -16.58 69.36 23.78
CA PHE A 301 -17.30 70.50 23.23
C PHE A 301 -18.18 70.13 22.03
N GLY A 302 -18.13 68.90 21.50
CA GLY A 302 -19.08 68.37 20.52
C GLY A 302 -18.44 67.51 19.42
N ASP A 303 -19.26 66.65 18.80
CA ASP A 303 -18.82 65.62 17.85
C ASP A 303 -18.65 66.13 16.40
N ALA A 304 -19.16 67.32 16.08
CA ALA A 304 -19.18 67.87 14.73
C ALA A 304 -18.35 69.17 14.63
N ASP A 305 -17.35 69.18 13.75
CA ASP A 305 -16.48 70.32 13.49
C ASP A 305 -17.29 71.56 13.08
N THR A 306 -17.56 72.45 14.03
CA THR A 306 -18.23 73.73 13.79
C THR A 306 -17.39 74.86 14.36
N GLU A 307 -17.28 75.99 13.63
CA GLU A 307 -16.47 77.15 14.06
C GLU A 307 -16.82 77.65 15.46
N LYS A 308 -18.06 77.47 15.90
CA LYS A 308 -18.54 77.86 17.23
C LYS A 308 -17.83 77.06 18.34
N LEU A 309 -17.63 75.76 18.16
CA LEU A 309 -17.03 74.88 19.17
C LEU A 309 -15.54 75.14 19.39
N THR A 310 -14.79 75.38 18.30
CA THR A 310 -13.37 75.74 18.38
C THR A 310 -13.17 77.04 19.17
N ARG A 311 -14.09 78.00 19.02
CA ARG A 311 -14.09 79.26 19.79
C ARG A 311 -14.44 79.04 21.26
N ASP A 312 -15.39 78.16 21.56
CA ASP A 312 -15.83 77.95 22.94
C ASP A 312 -14.77 77.22 23.78
N ARG A 313 -14.07 76.23 23.21
CA ARG A 313 -12.92 75.54 23.86
C ARG A 313 -11.88 76.48 24.47
N THR A 314 -11.56 77.59 23.79
CA THR A 314 -10.53 78.55 24.25
C THR A 314 -11.05 79.62 25.19
N LYS A 315 -12.38 79.78 25.34
CA LYS A 315 -12.98 80.74 26.29
C LYS A 315 -13.09 80.18 27.70
N PHE A 316 -13.22 78.86 27.86
CA PHE A 316 -13.47 78.22 29.15
C PHE A 316 -12.23 78.07 30.03
N PHE A 317 -11.07 77.81 29.42
CA PHE A 317 -9.84 77.53 30.14
C PHE A 317 -8.79 78.58 29.84
N ASP A 318 -8.11 79.05 30.87
CA ASP A 318 -7.06 80.07 30.73
C ASP A 318 -5.74 79.43 30.25
N PHE A 319 -5.61 78.11 30.41
CA PHE A 319 -4.49 77.31 29.90
C PHE A 319 -4.92 75.88 29.59
N ILE A 320 -4.49 75.34 28.45
CA ILE A 320 -4.81 73.99 27.99
C ILE A 320 -3.52 73.21 27.76
N ILE A 321 -3.41 72.04 28.39
CA ILE A 321 -2.28 71.12 28.27
C ILE A 321 -2.79 69.86 27.53
N PRO A 322 -2.38 69.64 26.27
CA PRO A 322 -2.75 68.44 25.54
C PRO A 322 -1.91 67.25 26.00
N VAL A 323 -2.55 66.12 26.26
CA VAL A 323 -1.94 64.86 26.69
C VAL A 323 -1.87 63.91 25.50
N ILE A 324 -0.65 63.63 25.08
CA ILE A 324 -0.35 62.65 24.04
C ILE A 324 -0.61 61.25 24.63
N PRO A 325 -1.45 60.42 23.99
CA PRO A 325 -1.72 59.07 24.45
C PRO A 325 -0.45 58.23 24.54
N ILE A 326 -0.23 57.62 25.70
CA ILE A 326 0.91 56.70 25.91
C ILE A 326 0.74 55.45 25.03
N ILE A 327 -0.51 55.03 24.85
CA ILE A 327 -0.90 53.94 23.96
C ILE A 327 -1.77 54.48 22.83
N ASN A 328 -1.52 53.94 21.64
CA ASN A 328 -2.42 53.97 20.50
C ASN A 328 -2.36 52.60 19.79
N ALA A 329 -3.18 52.42 18.76
CA ALA A 329 -3.21 51.19 17.97
C ALA A 329 -1.85 50.79 17.36
N SER A 330 -0.92 51.73 17.14
CA SER A 330 0.37 51.43 16.50
C SER A 330 1.48 51.01 17.47
N ASN A 331 1.37 51.33 18.77
CA ASN A 331 2.39 50.98 19.77
C ASN A 331 1.90 50.03 20.88
N SER A 332 0.58 49.74 20.93
CA SER A 332 -0.02 48.81 21.89
C SER A 332 0.61 47.42 21.84
N GLY A 333 0.96 46.96 20.63
CA GLY A 333 1.65 45.70 20.38
C GLY A 333 2.96 45.59 21.15
N ASP A 334 3.84 46.59 21.05
CA ASP A 334 5.14 46.58 21.73
C ASP A 334 4.99 46.57 23.26
N ILE A 335 3.97 47.26 23.77
CA ILE A 335 3.71 47.31 25.21
C ILE A 335 3.18 45.98 25.72
N LEU A 336 2.24 45.34 25.01
CA LEU A 336 1.75 44.02 25.39
C LEU A 336 2.84 42.94 25.24
N LYS A 337 3.65 42.99 24.16
CA LYS A 337 4.84 42.12 23.99
C LYS A 337 5.78 42.26 25.17
N LYS A 338 6.10 43.50 25.57
CA LYS A 338 6.97 43.74 26.71
C LYS A 338 6.42 43.09 27.97
N LYS A 339 5.11 43.23 28.26
CA LYS A 339 4.48 42.59 29.43
C LYS A 339 4.55 41.06 29.37
N ILE A 340 4.20 40.47 28.23
CA ILE A 340 4.24 39.01 28.03
C ILE A 340 5.67 38.47 28.12
N LYS A 341 6.67 39.19 27.61
CA LYS A 341 8.10 38.83 27.71
C LYS A 341 8.62 38.77 29.14
N HIS A 342 8.07 39.57 30.06
CA HIS A 342 8.41 39.52 31.48
C HIS A 342 7.50 38.55 32.26
N SER A 343 6.68 37.75 31.57
CA SER A 343 5.84 36.71 32.15
C SER A 343 6.40 35.32 31.79
N PRO A 344 6.06 34.26 32.54
CA PRO A 344 6.48 32.89 32.23
C PRO A 344 5.87 32.31 30.94
N TYR A 345 5.01 33.07 30.25
CA TYR A 345 4.28 32.62 29.07
C TYR A 345 4.84 33.18 27.75
N SER A 346 6.03 33.81 27.78
CA SER A 346 6.62 34.48 26.61
C SER A 346 6.73 33.58 25.38
N ASP A 347 7.18 32.34 25.60
CA ASP A 347 7.53 31.41 24.53
C ASP A 347 6.30 30.66 23.98
N LEU A 348 5.14 30.85 24.63
CA LEU A 348 3.89 30.19 24.28
C LEU A 348 2.98 31.05 23.37
N ILE A 349 3.23 32.36 23.32
CA ILE A 349 2.42 33.31 22.56
C ILE A 349 3.12 33.68 21.26
N ASN A 350 2.41 33.51 20.14
CA ASN A 350 2.90 33.82 18.82
C ASN A 350 2.99 35.35 18.62
N THR A 351 4.17 35.83 18.24
CA THR A 351 4.44 37.26 18.03
C THR A 351 3.59 37.88 16.91
N HIS A 352 3.37 37.15 15.81
CA HIS A 352 2.57 37.63 14.68
C HIS A 352 1.08 37.74 15.06
N PHE A 353 0.56 36.75 15.79
CA PHE A 353 -0.80 36.84 16.35
C PHE A 353 -0.97 38.10 17.17
N LEU A 354 0.00 38.38 18.06
CA LEU A 354 -0.06 39.53 18.95
C LEU A 354 -0.03 40.86 18.18
N GLU A 355 0.79 40.96 17.14
CA GLU A 355 0.83 42.14 16.25
C GLU A 355 -0.51 42.40 15.57
N ASP A 356 -1.17 41.34 15.07
CA ASP A 356 -2.43 41.47 14.34
C ASP A 356 -3.61 41.88 15.23
N VAL A 357 -3.65 41.44 16.50
CA VAL A 357 -4.78 41.72 17.39
C VAL A 357 -4.61 43.00 18.20
N THR A 358 -3.38 43.45 18.45
CA THR A 358 -3.12 44.61 19.31
C THR A 358 -3.48 45.94 18.65
N ILE A 359 -3.55 46.00 17.32
CA ILE A 359 -4.06 47.17 16.59
C ILE A 359 -5.50 47.54 16.97
N TYR A 360 -6.25 46.61 17.56
CA TYR A 360 -7.61 46.83 18.06
C TYR A 360 -7.67 47.26 19.53
N ILE A 361 -6.51 47.41 20.19
CA ILE A 361 -6.39 47.80 21.60
C ILE A 361 -5.68 49.15 21.66
N ASP A 362 -6.42 50.22 21.94
CA ASP A 362 -5.94 51.60 21.99
C ASP A 362 -5.96 52.23 23.40
N ASP A 363 -6.46 51.50 24.41
CA ASP A 363 -6.56 51.96 25.80
C ASP A 363 -5.67 51.13 26.74
N MET A 364 -4.89 51.82 27.58
CA MET A 364 -3.96 51.19 28.54
C MET A 364 -4.67 50.39 29.64
N ARG A 365 -5.83 50.83 30.13
CA ARG A 365 -6.57 50.08 31.17
C ARG A 365 -7.11 48.79 30.58
N VAL A 366 -7.62 48.83 29.34
CA VAL A 366 -8.06 47.64 28.61
C VAL A 366 -6.89 46.68 28.40
N LEU A 367 -5.73 47.17 27.94
CA LEU A 367 -4.53 46.35 27.73
C LEU A 367 -4.07 45.68 29.04
N LYS A 368 -3.99 46.43 30.14
CA LYS A 368 -3.65 45.90 31.46
C LYS A 368 -4.66 44.84 31.92
N ASN A 369 -5.96 45.08 31.72
CA ASN A 369 -6.99 44.12 32.10
C ASN A 369 -6.90 42.84 31.27
N ILE A 370 -6.66 42.95 29.96
CA ILE A 370 -6.41 41.80 29.08
C ILE A 370 -5.22 40.97 29.60
N PHE A 371 -4.11 41.62 29.94
CA PHE A 371 -2.94 40.91 30.47
C PHE A 371 -3.24 40.22 31.81
N ASN A 372 -3.83 40.93 32.76
CA ASN A 372 -4.20 40.38 34.07
C ASN A 372 -5.14 39.18 33.93
N GLU A 373 -6.18 39.30 33.11
CA GLU A 373 -7.13 38.22 32.88
C GLU A 373 -6.50 37.04 32.15
N PHE A 374 -5.63 37.28 31.16
CA PHE A 374 -4.88 36.23 30.50
C PHE A 374 -4.04 35.42 31.50
N VAL A 375 -3.29 36.09 32.39
CA VAL A 375 -2.51 35.41 33.45
C VAL A 375 -3.42 34.57 34.34
N ILE A 376 -4.57 35.10 34.76
CA ILE A 376 -5.53 34.37 35.61
C ILE A 376 -6.08 33.14 34.88
N TYR A 377 -6.53 33.29 33.65
CA TYR A 377 -7.14 32.20 32.88
C TYR A 377 -6.10 31.13 32.57
N GLN A 378 -4.88 31.51 32.19
CA GLN A 378 -3.79 30.57 31.95
C GLN A 378 -3.46 29.76 33.21
N GLN A 379 -3.46 30.38 34.40
CA GLN A 379 -3.23 29.67 35.66
C GLN A 379 -4.40 28.78 36.08
N LYS A 380 -5.63 29.17 35.76
CA LYS A 380 -6.85 28.48 36.21
C LYS A 380 -7.32 27.37 35.28
N LEU A 381 -7.02 27.47 33.99
CA LEU A 381 -7.49 26.54 32.95
C LEU A 381 -6.39 25.64 32.38
N SER A 382 -5.16 25.71 32.91
CA SER A 382 -4.00 24.91 32.48
C SER A 382 -4.12 23.39 32.70
N ALA A 383 -5.18 22.92 33.37
CA ALA A 383 -5.40 21.49 33.56
C ALA A 383 -5.62 20.76 32.22
N ILE A 384 -6.25 21.45 31.26
CA ILE A 384 -6.31 21.01 29.87
C ILE A 384 -5.21 21.78 29.13
N ASP A 385 -4.50 21.07 28.26
CA ASP A 385 -3.43 21.61 27.39
C ASP A 385 -4.02 22.54 26.31
N LEU A 386 -4.59 23.67 26.75
CA LEU A 386 -5.27 24.66 25.91
C LEU A 386 -4.25 25.58 25.26
N ASP A 387 -4.43 25.84 23.95
CA ASP A 387 -3.60 26.79 23.21
C ASP A 387 -3.64 28.21 23.86
N PRO A 388 -2.50 28.72 24.36
CA PRO A 388 -2.42 30.03 24.99
C PRO A 388 -2.76 31.20 24.05
N ASN A 389 -2.61 31.04 22.74
CA ASN A 389 -3.00 32.04 21.74
C ASN A 389 -4.52 32.15 21.64
N LYS A 390 -5.22 31.01 21.60
CA LYS A 390 -6.69 30.96 21.65
C LYS A 390 -7.22 31.48 22.99
N MET A 391 -6.52 31.20 24.08
CA MET A 391 -6.83 31.77 25.39
C MET A 391 -6.75 33.30 25.36
N LEU A 392 -5.63 33.86 24.89
CA LEU A 392 -5.46 35.31 24.78
C LEU A 392 -6.50 35.92 23.83
N ALA A 393 -6.81 35.28 22.71
CA ALA A 393 -7.88 35.70 21.79
C ALA A 393 -9.25 35.80 22.50
N MET A 394 -9.61 34.82 23.31
CA MET A 394 -10.86 34.83 24.08
C MET A 394 -10.88 35.95 25.12
N ILE A 395 -9.76 36.25 25.76
CA ILE A 395 -9.65 37.38 26.69
C ILE A 395 -9.73 38.73 25.97
N ILE A 396 -9.09 38.88 24.82
CA ILE A 396 -9.21 40.09 24.00
C ILE A 396 -10.67 40.27 23.55
N TYR A 397 -11.31 39.20 23.05
CA TYR A 397 -12.74 39.22 22.69
C TYR A 397 -13.61 39.65 23.88
N LYS A 398 -13.41 39.07 25.06
CA LYS A 398 -14.14 39.42 26.29
C LYS A 398 -14.01 40.91 26.65
N ASN A 399 -12.82 41.48 26.49
CA ASN A 399 -12.54 42.86 26.88
C ASN A 399 -13.01 43.89 25.84
N ILE A 400 -12.90 43.58 24.56
CA ILE A 400 -13.27 44.49 23.47
C ILE A 400 -14.79 44.41 23.15
N TYR A 401 -15.39 43.22 23.25
CA TYR A 401 -16.82 43.01 23.00
C TYR A 401 -17.54 42.32 24.18
N PRO A 402 -17.55 42.93 25.39
CA PRO A 402 -18.03 42.28 26.61
C PRO A 402 -19.50 41.88 26.56
N VAL A 403 -20.35 42.64 25.86
CA VAL A 403 -21.78 42.33 25.71
C VAL A 403 -21.99 41.08 24.87
N ASP A 404 -21.24 40.94 23.77
CA ASP A 404 -21.35 39.76 22.90
C ASP A 404 -20.74 38.53 23.58
N PHE A 405 -19.60 38.68 24.24
CA PHE A 405 -19.00 37.63 25.06
C PHE A 405 -19.94 37.17 26.19
N SER A 406 -20.65 38.09 26.84
CA SER A 406 -21.63 37.73 27.87
C SER A 406 -22.79 36.93 27.26
N LYS A 407 -23.28 37.30 26.06
CA LYS A 407 -24.30 36.52 25.35
C LYS A 407 -23.80 35.13 24.97
N LEU A 408 -22.52 34.99 24.61
CA LEU A 408 -21.90 33.70 24.25
C LEU A 408 -22.02 32.68 25.41
N GLN A 409 -21.89 33.14 26.66
CA GLN A 409 -22.06 32.28 27.86
C GLN A 409 -23.47 31.68 27.98
N TYR A 410 -24.47 32.28 27.30
CA TYR A 410 -25.85 31.81 27.26
C TYR A 410 -26.23 31.23 25.88
N ASN A 411 -25.25 30.80 25.08
CA ASN A 411 -25.47 30.27 23.73
C ASN A 411 -26.24 31.26 22.83
N LYS A 412 -25.83 32.53 22.86
CA LYS A 412 -26.39 33.64 22.07
C LYS A 412 -25.26 34.57 21.59
N GLY A 413 -25.57 35.53 20.72
CA GLY A 413 -24.61 36.52 20.24
C GLY A 413 -23.98 36.15 18.90
N LEU A 414 -23.21 37.08 18.34
CA LEU A 414 -22.71 37.01 16.97
C LEU A 414 -21.76 35.82 16.76
N VAL A 415 -20.88 35.57 17.73
CA VAL A 415 -19.96 34.41 17.70
C VAL A 415 -20.72 33.09 17.77
N TYR A 416 -21.76 33.00 18.61
CA TYR A 416 -22.59 31.79 18.67
C TYR A 416 -23.39 31.58 17.37
N GLU A 417 -23.98 32.65 16.84
CA GLU A 417 -24.77 32.63 15.60
C GLU A 417 -23.97 32.08 14.41
N ILE A 418 -22.69 32.43 14.28
CA ILE A 418 -21.85 31.90 13.19
C ILE A 418 -21.57 30.40 13.35
N PHE A 419 -21.37 29.92 14.58
CA PHE A 419 -21.22 28.48 14.83
C PHE A 419 -22.51 27.72 14.50
N GLN A 420 -23.69 28.30 14.78
CA GLN A 420 -24.97 27.69 14.39
C GLN A 420 -25.19 27.68 12.87
N LYS A 421 -24.63 28.67 12.15
CA LYS A 421 -24.65 28.70 10.68
C LYS A 421 -23.71 27.68 10.03
N LYS A 422 -22.81 27.02 10.78
CA LYS A 422 -21.87 26.02 10.23
C LYS A 422 -22.59 24.96 9.37
N GLN A 423 -23.71 24.44 9.86
CA GLN A 423 -24.48 23.42 9.12
C GLN A 423 -25.06 23.98 7.81
N LEU A 424 -25.55 25.22 7.81
CA LEU A 424 -26.03 25.89 6.60
C LEU A 424 -24.90 26.15 5.60
N ILE A 425 -23.71 26.54 6.09
CA ILE A 425 -22.50 26.72 5.26
C ILE A 425 -22.10 25.40 4.60
N ILE A 426 -22.10 24.30 5.36
CA ILE A 426 -21.84 22.96 4.86
C ILE A 426 -22.84 22.57 3.77
N GLU A 427 -24.13 22.81 3.99
CA GLU A 427 -25.19 22.50 3.02
C GLU A 427 -25.05 23.31 1.73
N GLU A 428 -24.69 24.58 1.82
CA GLU A 428 -24.43 25.44 0.67
C GLU A 428 -23.22 24.96 -0.14
N GLN A 429 -22.13 24.57 0.52
CA GLN A 429 -20.95 24.00 -0.17
C GLN A 429 -21.29 22.65 -0.82
N ILE A 430 -22.01 21.78 -0.12
CA ILE A 430 -22.48 20.50 -0.68
C ILE A 430 -23.38 20.74 -1.90
N LYS A 431 -24.24 21.76 -1.88
CA LYS A 431 -25.07 22.13 -3.03
C LYS A 431 -24.22 22.56 -4.22
N LEU A 432 -23.18 23.37 -4.02
CA LEU A 432 -22.23 23.77 -5.07
C LEU A 432 -21.44 22.58 -5.63
N ILE A 433 -20.99 21.66 -4.76
CA ILE A 433 -20.29 20.45 -5.19
C ILE A 433 -21.22 19.52 -5.96
N ASN A 434 -22.44 19.28 -5.49
CA ASN A 434 -23.42 18.46 -6.20
C ASN A 434 -23.75 19.06 -7.58
N ALA A 435 -23.80 20.39 -7.73
CA ALA A 435 -23.98 21.03 -9.03
C ALA A 435 -22.79 20.75 -9.98
N LYS A 436 -21.55 20.77 -9.46
CA LYS A 436 -20.34 20.40 -10.23
C LYS A 436 -20.33 18.92 -10.59
N ILE A 437 -20.68 18.03 -9.65
CA ILE A 437 -20.79 16.59 -9.88
C ILE A 437 -21.80 16.31 -10.99
N GLN A 438 -23.02 16.87 -10.89
CA GLN A 438 -24.04 16.73 -11.94
C GLN A 438 -23.58 17.25 -13.30
N GLN A 439 -22.80 18.35 -13.33
CA GLN A 439 -22.24 18.86 -14.58
C GLN A 439 -21.21 17.89 -15.19
N LEU A 440 -20.32 17.31 -14.38
CA LEU A 440 -19.33 16.32 -14.83
C LEU A 440 -19.98 15.00 -15.25
N GLU A 441 -20.96 14.51 -14.51
CA GLU A 441 -21.74 13.32 -14.86
C GLU A 441 -22.46 13.50 -16.21
N ARG A 442 -23.08 14.66 -16.44
CA ARG A 442 -23.70 14.98 -17.73
C ARG A 442 -22.68 15.03 -18.86
N LYS A 443 -21.49 15.61 -18.64
CA LYS A 443 -20.40 15.61 -19.64
C LYS A 443 -19.95 14.19 -19.97
N LEU A 444 -19.75 13.35 -18.95
CA LEU A 444 -19.36 11.94 -19.15
C LEU A 444 -20.44 11.16 -19.89
N ALA A 445 -21.71 11.31 -19.54
CA ALA A 445 -22.82 10.67 -20.24
C ALA A 445 -22.93 11.12 -21.71
N ASN A 446 -22.72 12.41 -21.99
CA ASN A 446 -22.70 12.92 -23.36
C ASN A 446 -21.51 12.36 -24.17
N ILE A 447 -20.35 12.17 -23.54
CA ILE A 447 -19.18 11.55 -24.18
C ILE A 447 -19.44 10.07 -24.51
N GLU A 448 -20.11 9.33 -23.62
CA GLU A 448 -20.41 7.90 -23.82
C GLU A 448 -21.37 7.65 -25.00
N VAL A 449 -22.31 8.57 -25.25
CA VAL A 449 -23.30 8.44 -26.34
C VAL A 449 -22.80 9.06 -27.66
N GLU A 450 -21.77 9.91 -27.64
CA GLU A 450 -21.26 10.57 -28.84
C GLU A 450 -20.46 9.60 -29.74
N SER A 451 -20.93 9.43 -30.97
CA SER A 451 -20.35 8.49 -31.94
C SER A 451 -19.43 9.15 -32.96
N LEU A 452 -19.53 10.48 -33.14
CA LEU A 452 -18.70 11.21 -34.10
C LEU A 452 -17.28 11.40 -33.60
N LYS A 453 -16.31 11.39 -34.52
CA LYS A 453 -14.88 11.44 -34.16
C LYS A 453 -14.25 12.82 -34.33
N SER A 454 -14.90 13.72 -35.06
CA SER A 454 -14.35 15.06 -35.31
C SER A 454 -15.41 16.14 -35.39
N ILE A 455 -15.01 17.37 -35.05
CA ILE A 455 -15.87 18.56 -35.16
C ILE A 455 -16.29 18.81 -36.62
N ALA A 456 -15.44 18.46 -37.59
CA ALA A 456 -15.75 18.61 -39.01
C ALA A 456 -16.97 17.77 -39.44
N GLU A 457 -17.08 16.52 -38.97
CA GLU A 457 -18.25 15.66 -39.19
C GLU A 457 -19.51 16.26 -38.58
N LEU A 458 -19.39 16.76 -37.33
CA LEU A 458 -20.50 17.40 -36.63
C LEU A 458 -21.00 18.64 -37.40
N ASN A 459 -20.07 19.51 -37.83
CA ASN A 459 -20.37 20.70 -38.62
C ASN A 459 -21.12 20.35 -39.90
N PHE A 460 -20.61 19.38 -40.66
CA PHE A 460 -21.22 18.96 -41.92
C PHE A 460 -22.66 18.49 -41.73
N ILE A 461 -22.93 17.69 -40.69
CA ILE A 461 -24.28 17.18 -40.39
C ILE A 461 -25.23 18.34 -40.06
N TYR A 462 -24.85 19.23 -39.14
CA TYR A 462 -25.76 20.30 -38.70
C TYR A 462 -25.99 21.36 -39.79
N LEU A 463 -24.95 21.76 -40.53
CA LEU A 463 -25.11 22.70 -41.65
C LEU A 463 -25.99 22.12 -42.76
N SER A 464 -25.93 20.81 -42.98
CA SER A 464 -26.78 20.13 -43.97
C SER A 464 -28.23 20.04 -43.53
N GLU A 465 -28.48 19.74 -42.27
CA GLU A 465 -29.84 19.68 -41.69
C GLU A 465 -30.50 21.07 -41.57
N LEU A 466 -29.69 22.12 -41.46
CA LEU A 466 -30.11 23.53 -41.57
C LEU A 466 -30.29 23.99 -43.03
N GLU A 467 -30.08 23.11 -44.02
CA GLU A 467 -30.21 23.40 -45.46
C GLU A 467 -29.27 24.50 -46.00
N ILE A 468 -28.22 24.87 -45.25
CA ILE A 468 -27.23 25.89 -45.65
C ILE A 468 -25.93 25.30 -46.21
N SER A 469 -25.79 23.98 -46.28
CA SER A 469 -24.62 23.34 -46.91
C SER A 469 -24.74 23.22 -48.43
N ASN A 470 -25.96 23.18 -48.98
CA ASN A 470 -26.23 22.86 -50.39
C ASN A 470 -25.93 24.04 -51.32
N LEU A 471 -25.04 23.85 -52.30
CA LEU A 471 -24.60 24.91 -53.22
C LEU A 471 -25.75 25.51 -54.06
N ASN A 472 -26.80 24.72 -54.31
CA ASN A 472 -27.92 25.10 -55.17
C ASN A 472 -29.16 25.63 -54.41
N SER A 473 -29.11 25.74 -53.07
CA SER A 473 -30.25 26.25 -52.30
C SER A 473 -30.18 27.78 -52.14
N ASN A 474 -31.31 28.45 -52.36
CA ASN A 474 -31.48 29.88 -52.06
C ASN A 474 -31.81 30.14 -50.58
N TYR A 475 -31.45 29.23 -49.67
CA TYR A 475 -31.69 29.35 -48.24
C TYR A 475 -30.45 29.89 -47.53
N ASP A 476 -30.67 30.78 -46.56
CA ASP A 476 -29.61 31.40 -45.79
C ASP A 476 -30.02 31.66 -44.34
N ILE A 477 -29.02 31.79 -43.48
CA ILE A 477 -29.19 32.23 -42.10
C ILE A 477 -28.32 33.47 -41.91
N ASN A 478 -28.95 34.57 -41.48
CA ASN A 478 -28.28 35.80 -41.12
C ASN A 478 -28.00 35.80 -39.61
N ILE A 479 -26.74 35.98 -39.22
CA ILE A 479 -26.31 36.13 -37.83
C ILE A 479 -25.60 37.47 -37.72
N ASP A 480 -26.17 38.40 -36.95
CA ASP A 480 -25.61 39.75 -36.72
C ASP A 480 -25.21 40.50 -38.00
N GLY A 481 -26.05 40.40 -39.03
CA GLY A 481 -25.85 41.01 -40.34
C GLY A 481 -25.03 40.17 -41.32
N GLU A 482 -24.35 39.12 -40.85
CA GLU A 482 -23.54 38.24 -41.69
C GLU A 482 -24.40 37.08 -42.23
N VAL A 483 -24.43 36.93 -43.55
CA VAL A 483 -25.25 35.91 -44.24
C VAL A 483 -24.44 34.64 -44.44
N PHE A 484 -24.99 33.51 -43.99
CA PHE A 484 -24.43 32.16 -44.15
C PHE A 484 -25.31 31.33 -45.09
N ARG A 485 -24.74 30.87 -46.21
CA ARG A 485 -25.45 30.08 -47.23
C ARG A 485 -24.52 29.07 -47.91
N GLY A 486 -25.11 28.24 -48.79
CA GLY A 486 -24.45 27.14 -49.49
C GLY A 486 -23.16 27.47 -50.24
N ASN A 487 -22.95 28.71 -50.69
CA ASN A 487 -21.80 29.09 -51.51
C ASN A 487 -20.85 30.10 -50.85
N THR A 488 -21.02 30.40 -49.56
CA THR A 488 -20.17 31.40 -48.88
C THR A 488 -18.91 30.76 -48.30
N SER A 489 -17.79 31.49 -48.37
CA SER A 489 -16.47 31.07 -47.86
C SER A 489 -16.37 31.07 -46.33
N ASN A 490 -17.38 31.60 -45.62
CA ASN A 490 -17.39 31.80 -44.17
C ASN A 490 -18.06 30.66 -43.39
N LYS A 491 -18.44 29.55 -44.03
CA LYS A 491 -19.14 28.42 -43.38
C LYS A 491 -18.44 27.87 -42.14
N ASP A 492 -17.12 27.82 -42.16
CA ASP A 492 -16.32 27.23 -41.07
C ASP A 492 -16.46 28.01 -39.74
N ARG A 493 -16.86 29.28 -39.79
CA ARG A 493 -17.06 30.15 -38.61
C ARG A 493 -18.52 30.22 -38.14
N PHE A 494 -19.43 29.48 -38.77
CA PHE A 494 -20.86 29.57 -38.48
C PHE A 494 -21.19 29.32 -37.01
N PHE A 495 -20.72 28.20 -36.44
CA PHE A 495 -21.03 27.85 -35.04
C PHE A 495 -20.29 28.73 -34.03
N GLU A 496 -19.10 29.22 -34.37
CA GLU A 496 -18.35 30.18 -33.55
C GLU A 496 -19.13 31.50 -33.42
N LYS A 497 -19.65 32.01 -34.55
CA LYS A 497 -20.52 33.19 -34.58
C LYS A 497 -21.85 32.94 -33.86
N LEU A 498 -22.48 31.79 -34.09
CA LEU A 498 -23.74 31.42 -33.46
C LEU A 498 -23.65 31.41 -31.93
N LYS A 499 -22.52 31.02 -31.35
CA LYS A 499 -22.34 30.88 -29.90
C LYS A 499 -22.57 32.19 -29.13
N ASN A 500 -22.27 33.33 -29.76
CA ASN A 500 -22.37 34.67 -29.18
C ASN A 500 -23.29 35.60 -29.99
N ALA A 501 -24.24 35.03 -30.72
CA ALA A 501 -25.12 35.79 -31.61
C ALA A 501 -26.15 36.63 -30.84
N ASP A 502 -26.27 37.91 -31.17
CA ASP A 502 -27.31 38.78 -30.61
C ASP A 502 -28.61 38.69 -31.43
N THR A 503 -28.50 38.61 -32.75
CA THR A 503 -29.60 38.60 -33.71
C THR A 503 -29.43 37.48 -34.74
N ILE A 504 -30.46 36.66 -34.89
CA ILE A 504 -30.48 35.56 -35.86
C ILE A 504 -31.78 35.63 -36.66
N TYR A 505 -31.66 35.62 -37.99
CA TYR A 505 -32.80 35.57 -38.89
C TYR A 505 -32.61 34.43 -39.90
N CYS A 506 -33.62 33.59 -40.06
CA CYS A 506 -33.60 32.44 -40.95
C CYS A 506 -34.42 32.70 -42.20
N TYR A 507 -33.87 32.32 -43.35
CA TYR A 507 -34.56 32.22 -44.63
C TYR A 507 -34.48 30.78 -45.13
N LEU A 508 -35.23 29.88 -44.51
CA LEU A 508 -35.20 28.43 -44.77
C LEU A 508 -36.53 27.96 -45.37
N ARG A 509 -36.53 26.80 -46.05
CA ARG A 509 -37.69 26.28 -46.79
C ARG A 509 -39.00 26.29 -45.99
N ASN A 510 -38.93 25.85 -44.74
CA ASN A 510 -40.08 25.71 -43.85
C ASN A 510 -40.08 26.74 -42.70
N ARG A 511 -39.11 27.67 -42.66
CA ARG A 511 -38.96 28.63 -41.57
C ARG A 511 -38.35 29.94 -42.07
N ASN A 512 -39.16 30.99 -42.15
CA ASN A 512 -38.74 32.35 -42.48
C ASN A 512 -39.06 33.27 -41.30
N GLY A 513 -38.06 33.87 -40.67
CA GLY A 513 -38.26 34.72 -39.50
C GLY A 513 -37.09 34.74 -38.52
N PRO A 514 -37.21 35.51 -37.43
CA PRO A 514 -36.22 35.51 -36.36
C PRO A 514 -36.12 34.14 -35.68
N ALA A 515 -34.93 33.77 -35.23
CA ALA A 515 -34.66 32.53 -34.52
C ALA A 515 -33.79 32.77 -33.29
N THR A 516 -33.75 31.81 -32.37
CA THR A 516 -32.87 31.84 -31.19
C THR A 516 -31.67 30.91 -31.36
N ILE A 517 -30.59 31.14 -30.60
CA ILE A 517 -29.39 30.27 -30.59
C ILE A 517 -29.79 28.81 -30.35
N LYS A 518 -30.66 28.56 -29.35
CA LYS A 518 -31.10 27.21 -28.99
C LYS A 518 -31.84 26.52 -30.13
N GLU A 519 -32.66 27.26 -30.86
CA GLU A 519 -33.39 26.73 -32.01
C GLU A 519 -32.42 26.31 -33.14
N ILE A 520 -31.42 27.13 -33.47
CA ILE A 520 -30.43 26.76 -34.50
C ILE A 520 -29.56 25.59 -34.03
N ALA A 521 -29.05 25.66 -32.79
CA ALA A 521 -28.18 24.64 -32.23
C ALA A 521 -28.85 23.27 -32.09
N THR A 522 -30.18 23.19 -32.11
CA THR A 522 -30.94 21.91 -32.08
C THR A 522 -31.59 21.57 -33.41
N VAL A 523 -31.31 22.35 -34.47
CA VAL A 523 -31.98 22.25 -35.77
C VAL A 523 -33.52 22.23 -35.61
N PHE A 524 -34.02 23.17 -34.80
CA PHE A 524 -35.42 23.32 -34.41
C PHE A 524 -35.99 22.07 -33.73
N GLY A 525 -35.21 21.47 -32.83
CA GLY A 525 -35.59 20.29 -32.05
C GLY A 525 -35.43 18.94 -32.77
N ARG A 526 -34.94 18.93 -34.02
CA ARG A 526 -34.71 17.69 -34.78
C ARG A 526 -33.43 16.95 -34.36
N LYS A 527 -32.47 17.66 -33.75
CA LYS A 527 -31.19 17.11 -33.31
C LYS A 527 -30.88 17.57 -31.87
N PRO A 528 -29.99 16.85 -31.16
CA PRO A 528 -29.45 17.33 -29.89
C PRO A 528 -28.74 18.68 -30.03
N ASN A 529 -28.43 19.33 -28.92
CA ASN A 529 -27.74 20.61 -28.95
C ASN A 529 -26.32 20.47 -29.52
N TYR A 530 -26.00 21.24 -30.56
CA TYR A 530 -24.69 21.24 -31.22
C TYR A 530 -23.54 21.50 -30.24
N PHE A 531 -23.66 22.47 -29.33
CA PHE A 531 -22.56 22.86 -28.43
C PHE A 531 -22.25 21.80 -27.37
N GLU A 532 -23.28 21.09 -26.88
CA GLU A 532 -23.08 19.97 -25.95
C GLU A 532 -22.31 18.82 -26.61
N ARG A 533 -22.61 18.55 -27.89
CA ARG A 533 -21.90 17.55 -28.71
C ARG A 533 -20.49 18.00 -29.06
N GLU A 534 -20.32 19.28 -29.41
CA GLU A 534 -19.01 19.89 -29.66
C GLU A 534 -18.09 19.74 -28.45
N ASP A 535 -18.60 20.01 -27.24
CA ASP A 535 -17.84 19.84 -26.00
C ASP A 535 -17.48 18.36 -25.75
N ALA A 536 -18.37 17.41 -26.08
CA ALA A 536 -18.10 15.98 -25.97
C ALA A 536 -16.98 15.53 -26.93
N ILE A 537 -17.04 15.93 -28.21
CA ILE A 537 -16.02 15.61 -29.20
C ILE A 537 -14.66 16.19 -28.80
N LYS A 538 -14.62 17.46 -28.34
CA LYS A 538 -13.38 18.08 -27.85
C LYS A 538 -12.77 17.34 -26.66
N ALA A 539 -13.59 16.82 -25.76
CA ALA A 539 -13.12 16.02 -24.63
C ALA A 539 -12.54 14.66 -25.07
N ILE A 540 -13.13 14.03 -26.10
CA ILE A 540 -12.63 12.81 -26.72
C ILE A 540 -11.27 13.07 -27.40
N GLU A 541 -11.18 14.12 -28.24
CA GLU A 541 -9.95 14.51 -28.94
C GLU A 541 -8.79 14.81 -27.97
N LYS A 542 -9.08 15.42 -26.81
CA LYS A 542 -8.08 15.74 -25.77
C LYS A 542 -7.84 14.63 -24.76
N ASN A 543 -8.52 13.49 -24.86
CA ASN A 543 -8.46 12.38 -23.91
C ASN A 543 -8.75 12.79 -22.44
N GLU A 544 -9.72 13.70 -22.24
CA GLU A 544 -10.03 14.27 -20.92
C GLU A 544 -10.90 13.36 -20.03
N ILE A 545 -11.31 12.18 -20.51
CA ILE A 545 -12.19 11.25 -19.78
C ILE A 545 -11.60 10.85 -18.42
N GLN A 546 -10.31 10.48 -18.39
CA GLN A 546 -9.65 10.11 -17.12
C GLN A 546 -9.56 11.30 -16.16
N LYS A 547 -9.34 12.51 -16.69
CA LYS A 547 -9.32 13.74 -15.90
C LYS A 547 -10.68 14.00 -15.25
N PHE A 548 -11.78 13.88 -15.99
CA PHE A 548 -13.13 14.04 -15.44
C PHE A 548 -13.47 12.97 -14.40
N LYS A 549 -13.10 11.70 -14.63
CA LYS A 549 -13.30 10.63 -13.62
C LYS A 549 -12.52 10.90 -12.34
N LYS A 550 -11.27 11.38 -12.45
CA LYS A 550 -10.45 11.76 -11.29
C LYS A 550 -11.06 12.95 -10.53
N GLU A 551 -11.48 13.99 -11.24
CA GLU A 551 -12.13 15.16 -10.64
C GLU A 551 -13.45 14.79 -9.95
N LEU A 552 -14.23 13.86 -10.53
CA LEU A 552 -15.44 13.33 -9.90
C LEU A 552 -15.15 12.60 -8.58
N LEU A 553 -14.11 11.75 -8.56
CA LEU A 553 -13.68 11.07 -7.33
C LEU A 553 -13.19 12.06 -6.26
N GLU A 554 -12.45 13.10 -6.67
CA GLU A 554 -11.99 14.16 -5.77
C GLU A 554 -13.16 14.97 -5.18
N LEU A 555 -14.18 15.29 -5.99
CA LEU A 555 -15.39 15.99 -5.55
C LEU A 555 -16.26 15.14 -4.62
N GLU A 556 -16.45 13.85 -4.91
CA GLU A 556 -17.18 12.93 -4.01
C GLU A 556 -16.43 12.76 -2.68
N ARG A 557 -15.10 12.72 -2.69
CA ARG A 557 -14.30 12.74 -1.47
C ARG A 557 -14.47 14.05 -0.70
N GLU A 558 -14.35 15.20 -1.37
CA GLU A 558 -14.51 16.51 -0.73
C GLU A 558 -15.91 16.65 -0.11
N LYS A 559 -16.97 16.18 -0.79
CA LYS A 559 -18.35 16.16 -0.29
C LYS A 559 -18.50 15.38 1.02
N GLN A 560 -17.76 14.27 1.18
CA GLN A 560 -17.77 13.50 2.43
C GLN A 560 -16.98 14.20 3.54
N GLU A 561 -15.81 14.77 3.22
CA GLU A 561 -14.89 15.38 4.20
C GLU A 561 -15.37 16.73 4.74
N ILE A 562 -16.14 17.50 3.96
CA ILE A 562 -16.62 18.85 4.35
C ILE A 562 -17.33 18.85 5.72
N ARG A 563 -18.07 17.79 6.05
CA ARG A 563 -18.80 17.70 7.32
C ARG A 563 -17.89 17.62 8.54
N ALA A 564 -16.66 17.14 8.37
CA ALA A 564 -15.66 17.06 9.44
C ALA A 564 -14.81 18.34 9.55
N GLN A 565 -14.86 19.24 8.57
CA GLN A 565 -14.02 20.43 8.57
C GLN A 565 -14.40 21.40 9.68
N SER A 566 -13.41 22.05 10.28
CA SER A 566 -13.63 23.14 11.22
C SER A 566 -14.24 24.35 10.50
N LEU A 567 -14.93 25.20 11.25
CA LEU A 567 -15.51 26.43 10.71
C LEU A 567 -14.44 27.31 10.06
N GLN A 568 -13.22 27.33 10.61
CA GLN A 568 -12.07 28.04 10.03
C GLN A 568 -11.80 27.62 8.58
N VAL A 569 -11.72 26.30 8.32
CA VAL A 569 -11.45 25.76 6.98
C VAL A 569 -12.60 26.11 6.03
N LEU A 570 -13.84 26.00 6.50
CA LEU A 570 -15.03 26.32 5.71
C LEU A 570 -15.07 27.81 5.32
N ILE A 571 -14.78 28.71 6.27
CA ILE A 571 -14.75 30.17 6.04
C ILE A 571 -13.63 30.55 5.07
N THR A 572 -12.46 29.91 5.18
CA THR A 572 -11.28 30.26 4.35
C THR A 572 -11.52 30.00 2.85
N LYS A 573 -12.34 28.98 2.53
CA LYS A 573 -12.75 28.64 1.16
C LYS A 573 -13.84 29.57 0.59
N MET A 574 -14.46 30.43 1.39
CA MET A 574 -15.58 31.29 1.00
C MET A 574 -15.22 32.77 1.05
N ASN A 575 -16.03 33.59 0.36
CA ASN A 575 -15.93 35.04 0.45
C ASN A 575 -16.49 35.51 1.81
N SER A 576 -15.72 36.33 2.53
CA SER A 576 -16.07 36.78 3.88
C SER A 576 -17.45 37.44 3.97
N LYS A 577 -17.89 38.15 2.91
CA LYS A 577 -19.19 38.82 2.89
C LYS A 577 -20.38 37.86 2.86
N ASP A 578 -20.19 36.66 2.32
CA ASP A 578 -21.28 35.69 2.18
C ASP A 578 -21.48 34.91 3.49
N VAL A 579 -20.41 34.75 4.28
CA VAL A 579 -20.43 33.95 5.51
C VAL A 579 -20.85 34.77 6.74
N PHE A 580 -20.32 35.98 6.90
CA PHE A 580 -20.58 36.81 8.08
C PHE A 580 -21.79 37.72 7.86
N SER A 581 -22.70 37.79 8.83
CA SER A 581 -23.76 38.82 8.81
C SER A 581 -23.17 40.23 8.81
N ASP A 582 -23.85 41.21 8.22
CA ASP A 582 -23.39 42.63 8.19
C ASP A 582 -22.92 43.13 9.56
N LYS A 583 -23.71 42.84 10.61
CA LYS A 583 -23.38 43.19 12.01
C LYS A 583 -22.05 42.60 12.50
N LEU A 584 -21.72 41.37 12.13
CA LEU A 584 -20.47 40.69 12.48
C LEU A 584 -19.33 41.15 11.56
N TYR A 585 -19.62 41.39 10.28
CA TYR A 585 -18.62 41.84 9.30
C TYR A 585 -18.04 43.23 9.64
N GLU A 586 -18.80 44.10 10.31
CA GLU A 586 -18.32 45.36 10.87
C GLU A 586 -17.34 45.18 12.05
N LYS A 587 -17.40 44.05 12.76
CA LYS A 587 -16.52 43.74 13.90
C LYS A 587 -15.25 43.03 13.43
N LYS A 588 -14.33 43.81 12.83
CA LYS A 588 -13.12 43.29 12.15
C LYS A 588 -12.26 42.35 13.00
N LEU A 589 -12.09 42.63 14.29
CA LEU A 589 -11.36 41.75 15.21
C LEU A 589 -12.03 40.36 15.30
N LEU A 590 -13.37 40.29 15.45
CA LEU A 590 -14.06 38.99 15.51
C LEU A 590 -13.92 38.21 14.19
N VAL A 591 -14.05 38.90 13.06
CA VAL A 591 -13.83 38.30 11.74
C VAL A 591 -12.44 37.70 11.63
N TYR A 592 -11.41 38.43 12.08
CA TYR A 592 -10.03 37.94 12.11
C TYR A 592 -9.90 36.69 13.01
N LEU A 593 -10.38 36.76 14.26
CA LEU A 593 -10.25 35.65 15.22
C LEU A 593 -10.95 34.38 14.75
N LEU A 594 -12.13 34.49 14.11
CA LEU A 594 -12.88 33.35 13.55
C LEU A 594 -12.21 32.79 12.28
N ARG A 595 -11.79 33.66 11.36
CA ARG A 595 -11.19 33.26 10.08
C ARG A 595 -9.83 32.58 10.27
N HIS A 596 -9.08 32.98 11.30
CA HIS A 596 -7.80 32.38 11.63
C HIS A 596 -7.88 31.26 12.68
N GLY A 597 -9.09 30.90 13.16
CA GLY A 597 -9.29 29.78 14.08
C GLY A 597 -8.83 30.04 15.52
N TYR A 598 -8.61 31.29 15.90
CA TYR A 598 -8.32 31.66 17.29
C TYR A 598 -9.55 31.56 18.21
N ILE A 599 -10.73 31.68 17.62
CA ILE A 599 -12.01 31.31 18.23
C ILE A 599 -12.63 30.24 17.33
N ASP A 600 -12.79 29.04 17.87
CA ASP A 600 -13.31 27.87 17.17
C ASP A 600 -14.47 27.22 17.96
N GLU A 601 -14.95 26.08 17.47
CA GLU A 601 -16.05 25.34 18.07
C GLU A 601 -15.78 24.87 19.50
N MET A 602 -14.50 24.86 19.93
CA MET A 602 -14.07 24.48 21.28
C MET A 602 -14.00 25.66 22.24
N TYR A 603 -14.48 26.85 21.86
CA TYR A 603 -14.43 28.09 22.66
C TYR A 603 -14.91 27.91 24.12
N ASN A 604 -15.86 27.01 24.38
CA ASN A 604 -16.42 26.77 25.71
C ASN A 604 -15.34 26.37 26.74
N HIS A 605 -14.31 25.65 26.31
CA HIS A 605 -13.21 25.22 27.19
C HIS A 605 -12.28 26.36 27.59
N TYR A 606 -12.31 27.47 26.86
CA TYR A 606 -11.53 28.68 27.16
C TYR A 606 -12.27 29.63 28.11
N ILE A 607 -13.55 29.39 28.40
CA ILE A 607 -14.38 30.25 29.24
C ILE A 607 -14.98 29.55 30.46
N THR A 608 -14.82 28.23 30.57
CA THR A 608 -15.36 27.42 31.66
C THR A 608 -14.30 26.51 32.27
N TYR A 609 -14.46 26.19 33.56
CA TYR A 609 -13.65 25.17 34.21
C TYR A 609 -14.00 23.79 33.66
N PHE A 610 -12.99 22.99 33.42
CA PHE A 610 -13.18 21.57 33.19
C PHE A 610 -13.30 20.83 34.53
N TYR A 611 -14.46 20.22 34.75
CA TYR A 611 -14.70 19.35 35.88
C TYR A 611 -14.51 17.90 35.43
N PRO A 612 -13.50 17.17 35.97
CA PRO A 612 -13.19 15.81 35.56
C PRO A 612 -14.17 14.76 36.15
N GLU A 613 -15.48 15.00 36.02
CA GLU A 613 -16.52 14.08 36.50
C GLU A 613 -16.92 13.08 35.42
N SER A 614 -17.45 13.57 34.29
CA SER A 614 -17.93 12.70 33.21
C SER A 614 -16.83 12.29 32.23
N LEU A 615 -15.84 13.15 32.04
CA LEU A 615 -14.67 12.90 31.21
C LEU A 615 -13.45 13.16 32.10
N SER A 616 -12.45 12.29 32.05
CA SER A 616 -11.18 12.56 32.71
C SER A 616 -10.34 13.56 31.93
N LEU A 617 -9.18 13.94 32.48
CA LEU A 617 -8.22 14.81 31.78
C LEU A 617 -7.62 14.12 30.53
N SER A 618 -7.41 12.80 30.58
CA SER A 618 -6.96 12.05 29.41
C SER A 618 -8.06 12.02 28.35
N ASP A 619 -9.31 11.74 28.73
CA ASP A 619 -10.44 11.68 27.79
C ASP A 619 -10.61 12.98 27.00
N ILE A 620 -10.63 14.12 27.70
CA ILE A 620 -10.80 15.41 27.04
C ILE A 620 -9.60 15.76 26.17
N LYS A 621 -8.38 15.40 26.59
CA LYS A 621 -7.16 15.58 25.78
C LYS A 621 -7.25 14.80 24.47
N PHE A 622 -7.78 13.58 24.49
CA PHE A 622 -8.03 12.80 23.28
C PHE A 622 -9.11 13.40 22.39
N VAL A 623 -10.20 13.92 22.96
CA VAL A 623 -11.20 14.67 22.17
C VAL A 623 -10.55 15.88 21.48
N PHE A 624 -9.73 16.66 22.20
CA PHE A 624 -9.01 17.78 21.61
C PHE A 624 -8.04 17.36 20.51
N SER A 625 -7.35 16.24 20.68
CA SER A 625 -6.40 15.71 19.70
C SER A 625 -7.08 15.47 18.35
N ILE A 626 -8.32 14.96 18.36
CA ILE A 626 -9.14 14.77 17.17
C ILE A 626 -9.61 16.12 16.60
N LYS A 627 -10.16 17.01 17.42
CA LYS A 627 -10.67 18.32 16.95
C LYS A 627 -9.57 19.22 16.38
N ASN A 628 -8.35 19.11 16.90
CA ASN A 628 -7.20 19.93 16.50
C ASN A 628 -6.31 19.26 15.45
N HIS A 629 -6.58 18.01 15.03
CA HIS A 629 -5.73 17.23 14.13
C HIS A 629 -4.29 17.02 14.65
N GLU A 630 -4.17 16.74 15.95
CA GLU A 630 -2.90 16.49 16.64
C GLU A 630 -2.87 15.04 17.13
N SER A 631 -2.23 14.14 16.39
CA SER A 631 -2.26 12.70 16.72
C SER A 631 -1.57 12.39 18.06
N LEU A 632 -2.27 11.65 18.93
CA LEU A 632 -1.72 11.05 20.14
C LEU A 632 -1.18 9.64 19.88
N PRO A 633 -0.35 9.09 20.77
CA PRO A 633 0.05 7.68 20.70
C PRO A 633 -1.17 6.75 20.69
N TYR A 634 -1.13 5.69 19.89
CA TYR A 634 -2.26 4.76 19.74
C TYR A 634 -2.65 4.04 21.04
N SER A 635 -1.72 3.94 21.99
CA SER A 635 -1.92 3.37 23.33
C SER A 635 -2.27 4.41 24.40
N PHE A 636 -2.65 5.64 24.02
CA PHE A 636 -3.04 6.67 24.96
C PHE A 636 -4.26 6.21 25.78
N GLU A 637 -4.15 6.25 27.11
CA GLU A 637 -5.18 5.73 28.02
C GLU A 637 -6.46 6.58 27.97
N LEU A 638 -7.62 5.92 27.96
CA LEU A 638 -8.94 6.53 27.98
C LEU A 638 -9.74 5.92 29.14
N ASP A 639 -10.40 6.77 29.93
CA ASP A 639 -11.14 6.36 31.12
C ASP A 639 -12.64 6.17 30.82
N ASN A 640 -13.27 7.11 30.10
CA ASN A 640 -14.71 7.11 29.84
C ASN A 640 -15.04 7.20 28.35
N ILE A 641 -14.76 6.10 27.64
CA ILE A 641 -14.90 6.02 26.19
C ILE A 641 -16.36 6.25 25.75
N GLY A 642 -17.36 5.75 26.47
CA GLY A 642 -18.77 6.00 26.15
C GLY A 642 -19.12 7.50 26.12
N LYS A 643 -18.52 8.29 27.02
CA LYS A 643 -18.68 9.76 26.99
C LYS A 643 -17.88 10.40 25.88
N ILE A 644 -16.68 9.91 25.56
CA ILE A 644 -15.91 10.36 24.38
C ILE A 644 -16.73 10.16 23.10
N MET A 645 -17.37 9.00 22.92
CA MET A 645 -18.21 8.71 21.76
C MET A 645 -19.32 9.74 21.56
N SER A 646 -19.89 10.28 22.65
CA SER A 646 -20.91 11.32 22.58
C SER A 646 -20.39 12.71 22.17
N LYS A 647 -19.06 12.91 22.14
CA LYS A 647 -18.39 14.17 21.74
C LYS A 647 -17.86 14.14 20.30
N LEU A 648 -17.79 12.96 19.69
CA LEU A 648 -17.30 12.77 18.34
C LEU A 648 -18.46 12.67 17.35
N VAL A 649 -18.25 13.13 16.12
CA VAL A 649 -19.22 13.00 15.02
C VAL A 649 -18.76 11.97 14.00
N GLY A 650 -19.69 11.35 13.28
CA GLY A 650 -19.41 10.21 12.40
C GLY A 650 -18.28 10.42 11.38
N ALA A 651 -18.13 11.63 10.85
CA ALA A 651 -17.08 11.94 9.88
C ALA A 651 -15.67 11.99 10.50
N GLU A 652 -15.56 12.21 11.81
CA GLU A 652 -14.27 12.23 12.53
C GLU A 652 -13.65 10.83 12.61
N PHE A 653 -14.46 9.77 12.56
CA PHE A 653 -13.96 8.38 12.59
C PHE A 653 -13.18 7.94 11.34
N LYS A 654 -13.11 8.80 10.31
CA LYS A 654 -12.22 8.62 9.15
C LYS A 654 -10.84 9.28 9.35
N GLN A 655 -10.68 10.09 10.40
CA GLN A 655 -9.45 10.83 10.69
C GLN A 655 -8.40 9.91 11.32
N ILE A 656 -7.13 10.27 11.18
CA ILE A 656 -6.03 9.48 11.73
C ILE A 656 -5.95 9.62 13.26
N GLU A 657 -6.35 10.76 13.80
CA GLU A 657 -6.30 11.08 15.23
C GLU A 657 -7.27 10.23 16.07
N VAL A 658 -8.28 9.64 15.44
CA VAL A 658 -9.23 8.72 16.09
C VAL A 658 -8.59 7.36 16.36
N LEU A 659 -7.49 7.01 15.69
CA LEU A 659 -6.85 5.71 15.86
C LEU A 659 -6.28 5.54 17.28
N ASN A 660 -7.02 4.83 18.13
CA ASN A 660 -6.65 4.49 19.49
C ASN A 660 -7.10 3.06 19.82
N PHE A 661 -6.23 2.27 20.48
CA PHE A 661 -6.50 0.86 20.76
C PHE A 661 -7.69 0.68 21.70
N HIS A 662 -7.81 1.50 22.74
CA HIS A 662 -8.93 1.42 23.69
C HIS A 662 -10.25 1.83 23.01
N LEU A 663 -10.22 2.90 22.22
CA LEU A 663 -11.39 3.36 21.47
C LEU A 663 -11.90 2.29 20.50
N LEU A 664 -11.03 1.69 19.70
CA LEU A 664 -11.44 0.69 18.72
C LEU A 664 -11.98 -0.57 19.40
N ASN A 665 -11.35 -1.02 20.49
CA ASN A 665 -11.88 -2.12 21.32
C ASN A 665 -13.28 -1.82 21.85
N TYR A 666 -13.50 -0.61 22.37
CA TYR A 666 -14.81 -0.20 22.87
C TYR A 666 -15.87 -0.19 21.75
N ILE A 667 -15.53 0.35 20.57
CA ILE A 667 -16.41 0.36 19.40
C ILE A 667 -16.76 -1.06 18.95
N MET A 668 -15.81 -1.99 19.00
CA MET A 668 -16.03 -3.39 18.64
C MET A 668 -16.99 -4.12 19.59
N ASP A 669 -16.98 -3.77 20.87
CA ASP A 669 -17.84 -4.37 21.91
C ASP A 669 -19.28 -3.82 21.88
N HIS A 670 -19.53 -2.71 21.17
CA HIS A 670 -20.80 -1.99 21.16
C HIS A 670 -21.39 -1.87 19.75
N SER A 671 -22.35 -2.75 19.44
CA SER A 671 -22.94 -2.90 18.10
C SER A 671 -23.57 -1.63 17.51
N GLU A 672 -24.05 -0.71 18.35
CA GLU A 672 -24.61 0.58 17.95
C GLU A 672 -23.59 1.49 17.22
N TYR A 673 -22.29 1.25 17.40
CA TYR A 673 -21.21 1.99 16.75
C TYR A 673 -20.67 1.32 15.48
N ARG A 674 -21.41 0.36 14.91
CA ARG A 674 -20.99 -0.38 13.70
C ARG A 674 -20.58 0.53 12.54
N ASN A 675 -21.32 1.60 12.28
CA ASN A 675 -20.98 2.53 11.20
C ASN A 675 -19.62 3.24 11.42
N TYR A 676 -19.26 3.49 12.69
CA TYR A 676 -17.97 4.11 13.05
C TYR A 676 -16.85 3.10 12.94
N TYR A 677 -17.09 1.86 13.37
CA TYR A 677 -16.18 0.74 13.13
C TYR A 677 -15.86 0.60 11.64
N ASP A 678 -16.89 0.51 10.78
CA ASP A 678 -16.70 0.34 9.33
C ASP A 678 -15.91 1.52 8.72
N SER A 679 -16.11 2.74 9.23
CA SER A 679 -15.34 3.93 8.81
C SER A 679 -13.86 3.83 9.19
N ILE A 680 -13.55 3.33 10.38
CA ILE A 680 -12.16 3.09 10.82
C ILE A 680 -11.52 1.98 9.97
N ILE A 681 -12.25 0.88 9.72
CA ILE A 681 -11.74 -0.23 8.90
C ILE A 681 -11.46 0.23 7.46
N GLU A 682 -12.37 1.00 6.86
CA GLU A 682 -12.15 1.60 5.53
C GLU A 682 -10.89 2.48 5.51
N ARG A 683 -10.65 3.27 6.57
CA ARG A 683 -9.45 4.10 6.72
C ARG A 683 -8.16 3.29 6.86
N LEU A 684 -8.21 2.16 7.56
CA LEU A 684 -7.08 1.26 7.77
C LEU A 684 -6.76 0.41 6.52
N ALA A 685 -7.76 0.13 5.68
CA ALA A 685 -7.66 -0.67 4.47
C ALA A 685 -7.01 0.06 3.27
N ASN A 686 -5.97 0.86 3.50
CA ASN A 686 -5.34 1.69 2.45
C ASN A 686 -3.82 1.51 2.30
N GLY A 687 -3.19 0.67 3.12
CA GLY A 687 -1.75 0.39 3.04
C GLY A 687 -0.82 1.57 3.39
N SER A 688 -1.33 2.64 4.02
CA SER A 688 -0.47 3.72 4.51
C SER A 688 0.38 3.25 5.69
N LYS A 689 1.55 3.89 5.90
CA LYS A 689 2.48 3.53 6.98
C LYS A 689 1.79 3.55 8.36
N GLU A 690 0.93 4.54 8.57
CA GLU A 690 0.19 4.74 9.81
C GLU A 690 -0.85 3.63 10.01
N SER A 691 -1.61 3.29 8.96
CA SER A 691 -2.58 2.19 8.99
C SER A 691 -1.90 0.86 9.31
N VAL A 692 -0.77 0.56 8.66
CA VAL A 692 0.00 -0.66 8.88
C VAL A 692 0.55 -0.73 10.30
N THR A 693 1.11 0.38 10.79
CA THR A 693 1.64 0.48 12.16
C THR A 693 0.52 0.28 13.19
N PHE A 694 -0.67 0.85 12.94
CA PHE A 694 -1.82 0.69 13.81
C PHE A 694 -2.36 -0.75 13.80
N ILE A 695 -2.54 -1.36 12.63
CA ILE A 695 -3.00 -2.76 12.50
C ILE A 695 -2.07 -3.70 13.26
N ASP A 696 -0.75 -3.55 13.09
CA ASP A 696 0.25 -4.39 13.75
C ASP A 696 0.26 -4.22 15.28
N GLY A 697 0.08 -2.97 15.74
CA GLY A 697 -0.11 -2.69 17.17
C GLY A 697 -1.43 -3.21 17.72
N PHE A 698 -2.52 -3.16 16.95
CA PHE A 698 -3.85 -3.46 17.46
C PHE A 698 -4.20 -4.96 17.41
N LYS A 699 -3.68 -5.73 16.43
CA LYS A 699 -4.12 -7.13 16.23
C LYS A 699 -4.02 -8.02 17.48
N GLU A 700 -2.97 -7.86 18.29
CA GLU A 700 -2.76 -8.64 19.52
C GLU A 700 -3.48 -8.03 20.75
N ARG A 701 -4.01 -6.81 20.61
CA ARG A 701 -4.73 -6.09 21.65
C ARG A 701 -6.25 -6.10 21.43
N ALA A 702 -6.71 -6.58 20.28
CA ALA A 702 -8.12 -6.58 19.89
C ALA A 702 -8.92 -7.57 20.77
N ILE A 703 -10.02 -7.09 21.38
CA ILE A 703 -10.96 -7.94 22.15
C ILE A 703 -11.47 -9.10 21.30
N ASN A 704 -11.73 -8.84 20.01
CA ASN A 704 -12.12 -9.84 19.05
C ASN A 704 -11.18 -9.79 17.83
N LYS A 705 -9.99 -10.39 17.99
CA LYS A 705 -8.99 -10.52 16.91
C LYS A 705 -9.61 -11.10 15.63
N ALA A 706 -10.48 -12.09 15.76
CA ALA A 706 -11.15 -12.72 14.62
C ALA A 706 -11.96 -11.72 13.79
N ALA A 707 -12.89 -11.00 14.43
CA ALA A 707 -13.73 -10.01 13.76
C ALA A 707 -12.90 -8.86 13.16
N PHE A 708 -11.81 -8.44 13.84
CA PHE A 708 -10.92 -7.41 13.33
C PHE A 708 -10.22 -7.84 12.04
N ILE A 709 -9.57 -8.99 12.04
CA ILE A 709 -8.85 -9.51 10.86
C ILE A 709 -9.83 -9.76 9.70
N GLN A 710 -10.99 -10.37 9.97
CA GLN A 710 -12.04 -10.57 8.96
C GLN A 710 -12.46 -9.23 8.32
N SER A 711 -12.66 -8.19 9.14
CA SER A 711 -13.08 -6.87 8.65
C SER A 711 -12.01 -6.23 7.77
N ILE A 712 -10.74 -6.28 8.16
CA ILE A 712 -9.62 -5.77 7.34
C ILE A 712 -9.53 -6.54 6.03
N SER A 713 -9.56 -7.88 6.06
CA SER A 713 -9.55 -8.73 4.86
C SER A 713 -10.71 -8.43 3.90
N SER A 714 -11.90 -8.13 4.44
CA SER A 714 -13.08 -7.79 3.62
C SER A 714 -12.95 -6.45 2.87
N LYS A 715 -12.12 -5.52 3.36
CA LYS A 715 -11.96 -4.18 2.79
C LYS A 715 -10.63 -3.96 2.07
N TRP A 716 -9.63 -4.78 2.34
CA TRP A 716 -8.29 -4.63 1.79
C TRP A 716 -7.88 -5.83 0.93
N ASP A 717 -8.29 -5.82 -0.33
CA ASP A 717 -8.02 -6.89 -1.32
C ASP A 717 -6.53 -7.17 -1.57
N ASP A 718 -5.65 -6.26 -1.15
CA ASP A 718 -4.22 -6.33 -1.35
C ASP A 718 -3.47 -6.61 -0.04
N PHE A 719 -4.20 -6.97 1.02
CA PHE A 719 -3.66 -7.13 2.37
C PHE A 719 -2.54 -8.17 2.41
N TRP A 720 -2.78 -9.39 1.91
CA TRP A 720 -1.75 -10.43 1.90
C TRP A 720 -0.57 -10.07 1.00
N SER A 721 -0.81 -9.60 -0.21
CA SER A 721 0.24 -9.19 -1.14
C SER A 721 1.09 -8.04 -0.59
N PHE A 722 0.50 -7.12 0.17
CA PHE A 722 1.24 -6.09 0.90
C PHE A 722 2.14 -6.73 1.97
N ILE A 723 1.61 -7.62 2.80
CA ILE A 723 2.37 -8.32 3.85
C ILE A 723 3.54 -9.09 3.24
N GLU A 724 3.30 -9.87 2.17
CA GLU A 724 4.33 -10.73 1.61
C GLU A 724 5.38 -9.97 0.79
N LEU A 725 4.97 -8.98 -0.02
CA LEU A 725 5.86 -8.35 -1.01
C LEU A 725 6.36 -6.96 -0.62
N ARG A 726 5.62 -6.19 0.19
CA ARG A 726 5.91 -4.76 0.46
C ARG A 726 6.23 -4.45 1.90
N SER A 727 5.83 -5.30 2.84
CA SER A 727 6.13 -5.10 4.25
C SER A 727 7.59 -5.42 4.55
N ASN A 728 8.10 -4.83 5.63
CA ASN A 728 9.47 -5.04 6.11
C ASN A 728 9.51 -6.15 7.18
N TYR A 729 8.48 -7.00 7.22
CA TYR A 729 8.29 -7.99 8.29
C TYR A 729 9.22 -9.20 8.14
N THR A 730 9.61 -9.77 9.29
CA THR A 730 10.33 -11.04 9.33
C THR A 730 9.43 -12.17 8.82
N GLN A 731 10.03 -13.29 8.39
CA GLN A 731 9.25 -14.45 7.94
C GLN A 731 8.26 -14.90 9.02
N GLN A 732 8.72 -15.12 10.25
CA GLN A 732 7.86 -15.47 11.39
C GLN A 732 6.63 -14.55 11.52
N LYS A 733 6.81 -13.24 11.37
CA LYS A 733 5.70 -12.28 11.46
C LYS A 733 4.72 -12.42 10.29
N LYS A 734 5.21 -12.70 9.08
CA LYS A 734 4.36 -12.99 7.92
C LYS A 734 3.57 -14.27 8.13
N GLU A 735 4.15 -15.29 8.76
CA GLU A 735 3.45 -16.55 9.10
C GLU A 735 2.31 -16.29 10.08
N GLU A 736 2.52 -15.45 11.11
CA GLU A 736 1.45 -15.03 12.03
C GLU A 736 0.28 -14.37 11.28
N TYR A 737 0.57 -13.44 10.36
CA TYR A 737 -0.47 -12.78 9.57
C TYR A 737 -1.19 -13.75 8.64
N LEU A 738 -0.45 -14.68 8.01
CA LEU A 738 -1.05 -15.70 7.16
C LEU A 738 -1.98 -16.59 7.97
N SER A 739 -1.54 -17.08 9.13
CA SER A 739 -2.36 -17.88 10.04
C SER A 739 -3.61 -17.13 10.48
N ASP A 740 -3.47 -15.86 10.89
CA ASP A 740 -4.59 -15.00 11.27
C ASP A 740 -5.60 -14.83 10.12
N ILE A 741 -5.11 -14.53 8.91
CA ILE A 741 -5.94 -14.37 7.71
C ILE A 741 -6.69 -15.66 7.39
N LEU A 742 -5.99 -16.79 7.28
CA LEU A 742 -6.60 -18.06 6.90
C LEU A 742 -7.59 -18.56 7.96
N THR A 743 -7.31 -18.29 9.24
CA THR A 743 -8.21 -18.65 10.35
C THR A 743 -9.47 -17.79 10.35
N TYR A 744 -9.34 -16.47 10.21
CA TYR A 744 -10.45 -15.56 10.51
C TYR A 744 -11.14 -14.93 9.30
N ALA A 745 -10.48 -14.79 8.16
CA ALA A 745 -11.12 -14.21 6.97
C ALA A 745 -12.09 -15.18 6.30
N ASP A 746 -13.11 -14.63 5.64
CA ASP A 746 -14.04 -15.40 4.83
C ASP A 746 -13.36 -15.93 3.58
N ILE A 747 -13.78 -17.12 3.14
CA ILE A 747 -13.18 -17.79 1.97
C ILE A 747 -13.29 -16.94 0.71
N ALA A 748 -14.41 -16.22 0.53
CA ALA A 748 -14.61 -15.32 -0.59
C ALA A 748 -13.60 -14.16 -0.60
N ASP A 749 -13.27 -13.61 0.57
CA ASP A 749 -12.29 -12.53 0.72
C ASP A 749 -10.87 -13.06 0.48
N ILE A 750 -10.54 -14.25 0.99
CA ILE A 750 -9.26 -14.92 0.74
C ILE A 750 -9.01 -15.13 -0.75
N ILE A 751 -10.03 -15.57 -1.50
CA ILE A 751 -9.94 -15.72 -2.96
C ILE A 751 -9.68 -14.37 -3.62
N ARG A 752 -10.41 -13.32 -3.21
CA ARG A 752 -10.23 -11.97 -3.74
C ARG A 752 -8.83 -11.41 -3.44
N MET A 753 -8.23 -11.80 -2.32
CA MET A 753 -6.88 -11.41 -1.92
C MET A 753 -5.75 -12.16 -2.65
N ASN A 754 -6.03 -13.28 -3.32
CA ASN A 754 -5.00 -14.05 -4.04
C ASN A 754 -4.63 -13.41 -5.38
N LYS A 755 -4.22 -12.15 -5.36
CA LYS A 755 -3.75 -11.42 -6.55
C LYS A 755 -2.44 -12.05 -7.03
N GLU A 756 -2.33 -12.25 -8.35
CA GLU A 756 -1.14 -12.82 -9.01
C GLU A 756 -0.71 -14.19 -8.43
N SER A 757 -1.64 -14.94 -7.84
CA SER A 757 -1.38 -16.24 -7.22
C SER A 757 -0.38 -16.20 -6.05
N VAL A 758 -0.16 -15.03 -5.43
CA VAL A 758 0.82 -14.88 -4.33
C VAL A 758 0.47 -15.77 -3.15
N MET A 759 -0.80 -15.81 -2.74
CA MET A 759 -1.23 -16.64 -1.60
C MET A 759 -1.20 -18.13 -1.93
N SER A 760 -1.71 -18.53 -3.10
CA SER A 760 -1.68 -19.94 -3.51
C SER A 760 -0.24 -20.46 -3.65
N PHE A 761 0.68 -19.62 -4.11
CA PHE A 761 2.11 -19.94 -4.13
C PHE A 761 2.74 -20.02 -2.75
N THR A 762 2.35 -19.18 -1.79
CA THR A 762 2.82 -19.31 -0.41
C THR A 762 2.34 -20.63 0.20
N LEU A 763 1.05 -20.94 0.06
CA LEU A 763 0.46 -22.17 0.60
C LEU A 763 1.10 -23.44 0.04
N SER A 764 1.48 -23.45 -1.24
CA SER A 764 2.11 -24.61 -1.87
C SER A 764 3.49 -24.98 -1.32
N LYS A 765 4.10 -24.11 -0.52
CA LYS A 765 5.43 -24.30 0.10
C LYS A 765 5.39 -24.61 1.59
N TYR A 766 4.23 -24.49 2.24
CA TYR A 766 4.16 -24.63 3.68
C TYR A 766 4.32 -26.09 4.12
N LEU A 767 5.23 -26.33 5.07
CA LEU A 767 5.57 -27.66 5.56
C LEU A 767 4.42 -28.32 6.35
N ASN A 768 3.62 -27.53 7.05
CA ASN A 768 2.50 -28.03 7.84
C ASN A 768 1.33 -27.06 7.80
N LEU A 769 0.36 -27.32 6.93
CA LEU A 769 -0.82 -26.45 6.77
C LEU A 769 -1.71 -26.44 8.02
N LEU A 770 -1.79 -27.56 8.76
CA LEU A 770 -2.58 -27.63 10.00
C LEU A 770 -1.98 -26.79 11.14
N SER A 771 -0.69 -26.46 11.07
CA SER A 771 -0.11 -25.48 12.01
C SER A 771 -0.55 -24.04 11.71
N LEU A 772 -0.97 -23.74 10.48
CA LEU A 772 -1.50 -22.41 10.13
C LEU A 772 -2.96 -22.25 10.53
N VAL A 773 -3.78 -23.28 10.31
CA VAL A 773 -5.21 -23.31 10.63
C VAL A 773 -5.58 -24.69 11.15
N SER A 774 -6.19 -24.75 12.33
CA SER A 774 -6.60 -26.03 12.93
C SER A 774 -7.85 -26.64 12.27
N ASP A 775 -8.63 -25.84 11.55
CA ASP A 775 -9.81 -26.27 10.80
C ASP A 775 -9.42 -26.90 9.45
N GLU A 776 -9.39 -28.23 9.44
CA GLU A 776 -9.02 -29.03 8.27
C GLU A 776 -9.97 -28.85 7.08
N GLU A 777 -11.28 -28.76 7.32
CA GLU A 777 -12.27 -28.62 6.24
C GLU A 777 -12.15 -27.24 5.57
N LYS A 778 -11.88 -26.20 6.36
CA LYS A 778 -11.58 -24.87 5.82
C LYS A 778 -10.31 -24.88 4.95
N ILE A 779 -9.26 -25.59 5.37
CA ILE A 779 -8.05 -25.74 4.54
C ILE A 779 -8.38 -26.43 3.22
N LYS A 780 -9.10 -27.57 3.25
CA LYS A 780 -9.49 -28.29 2.02
C LYS A 780 -10.26 -27.39 1.06
N GLU A 781 -11.24 -26.65 1.57
CA GLU A 781 -12.01 -25.71 0.75
C GLU A 781 -11.14 -24.60 0.15
N LEU A 782 -10.20 -24.04 0.93
CA LEU A 782 -9.26 -23.02 0.46
C LEU A 782 -8.32 -23.54 -0.62
N LEU A 783 -7.72 -24.72 -0.42
CA LEU A 783 -6.84 -25.34 -1.41
C LEU A 783 -7.56 -25.54 -2.75
N LEU A 784 -8.81 -26.00 -2.69
CA LEU A 784 -9.65 -26.21 -3.88
C LEU A 784 -10.02 -24.90 -4.56
N LYS A 785 -10.52 -23.90 -3.83
CA LYS A 785 -10.97 -22.63 -4.44
C LYS A 785 -9.82 -21.75 -4.92
N LEU A 786 -8.67 -21.80 -4.27
CA LEU A 786 -7.45 -21.10 -4.70
C LEU A 786 -6.70 -21.85 -5.81
N GLN A 787 -7.10 -23.09 -6.14
CA GLN A 787 -6.43 -23.96 -7.11
C GLN A 787 -4.93 -24.09 -6.80
N VAL A 788 -4.61 -24.35 -5.53
CA VAL A 788 -3.21 -24.51 -5.09
C VAL A 788 -2.61 -25.72 -5.81
N LYS A 789 -1.39 -25.58 -6.33
CA LYS A 789 -0.65 -26.65 -6.99
C LYS A 789 0.63 -26.92 -6.22
N PHE A 790 0.65 -28.02 -5.47
CA PHE A 790 1.82 -28.46 -4.71
C PHE A 790 2.91 -29.01 -5.63
N LYS A 791 4.16 -28.59 -5.41
CA LYS A 791 5.34 -29.08 -6.15
C LYS A 791 5.95 -30.35 -5.55
N SER A 792 5.66 -30.63 -4.29
CA SER A 792 6.03 -31.85 -3.57
C SER A 792 4.94 -32.13 -2.54
N LEU A 793 4.74 -33.41 -2.22
CA LEU A 793 3.71 -33.86 -1.27
C LEU A 793 4.33 -34.39 0.04
N ASP A 794 5.66 -34.43 0.15
CA ASP A 794 6.40 -34.96 1.31
C ASP A 794 5.90 -34.37 2.64
N HIS A 795 5.58 -33.08 2.60
CA HIS A 795 5.17 -32.31 3.76
C HIS A 795 3.71 -32.58 4.18
N LEU A 796 2.87 -33.05 3.25
CA LEU A 796 1.46 -33.34 3.50
C LEU A 796 1.25 -34.73 4.11
N LEU A 797 2.25 -35.62 4.05
CA LEU A 797 2.19 -36.98 4.63
C LEU A 797 1.93 -36.98 6.15
N ASN A 798 2.22 -35.87 6.83
CA ASN A 798 1.89 -35.70 8.25
C ASN A 798 0.37 -35.57 8.51
N SER A 799 -0.45 -35.41 7.47
CA SER A 799 -1.90 -35.26 7.53
C SER A 799 -2.57 -36.05 6.41
N GLU A 800 -2.80 -37.34 6.63
CA GLU A 800 -3.40 -38.30 5.68
C GLU A 800 -4.66 -37.73 4.99
N THR A 801 -5.55 -37.10 5.75
CA THR A 801 -6.80 -36.52 5.27
C THR A 801 -6.64 -35.36 4.28
N ILE A 802 -5.65 -34.49 4.48
CA ILE A 802 -5.34 -33.36 3.57
C ILE A 802 -4.61 -33.89 2.34
N TYR A 803 -3.67 -34.81 2.56
CA TYR A 803 -2.97 -35.49 1.50
C TYR A 803 -3.95 -36.15 0.52
N ASP A 804 -4.86 -36.99 1.03
CA ASP A 804 -5.88 -37.67 0.22
C ASP A 804 -6.74 -36.67 -0.55
N PHE A 805 -7.14 -35.57 0.09
CA PHE A 805 -7.92 -34.52 -0.57
C PHE A 805 -7.15 -33.84 -1.72
N VAL A 806 -5.88 -33.50 -1.51
CA VAL A 806 -5.02 -32.88 -2.52
C VAL A 806 -4.85 -33.81 -3.73
N VAL A 807 -4.68 -35.11 -3.48
CA VAL A 807 -4.56 -36.13 -4.53
C VAL A 807 -5.88 -36.28 -5.28
N GLN A 808 -7.00 -36.52 -4.57
CA GLN A 808 -8.33 -36.72 -5.18
C GLN A 808 -8.84 -35.50 -5.97
N ARG A 809 -8.42 -34.29 -5.59
CA ARG A 809 -8.81 -33.03 -6.27
C ARG A 809 -7.77 -32.52 -7.26
N ASN A 810 -6.74 -33.31 -7.56
CA ASN A 810 -5.69 -32.97 -8.52
C ASN A 810 -4.97 -31.65 -8.18
N LEU A 811 -4.79 -31.32 -6.90
CA LEU A 811 -4.21 -30.05 -6.43
C LEU A 811 -2.67 -30.10 -6.35
N TYR A 812 -2.03 -30.92 -7.18
CA TYR A 812 -0.57 -31.05 -7.26
C TYR A 812 -0.10 -30.80 -8.69
N GLU A 813 1.17 -30.41 -8.84
CA GLU A 813 1.82 -30.37 -10.15
C GLU A 813 2.25 -31.79 -10.53
N ILE A 814 1.98 -32.21 -11.76
CA ILE A 814 2.53 -33.46 -12.30
C ILE A 814 4.04 -33.30 -12.44
N ASN A 815 4.79 -33.99 -11.57
CA ASN A 815 6.25 -34.07 -11.57
C ASN A 815 6.70 -35.33 -10.81
N ILE A 816 7.99 -35.67 -10.89
CA ILE A 816 8.54 -36.88 -10.26
C ILE A 816 8.27 -36.93 -8.75
N LYS A 817 8.48 -35.81 -8.04
CA LYS A 817 8.39 -35.76 -6.57
C LYS A 817 6.97 -35.96 -6.05
N THR A 818 5.97 -35.43 -6.76
CA THR A 818 4.57 -35.59 -6.34
C THR A 818 4.10 -37.00 -6.62
N LEU A 819 4.41 -37.53 -7.80
CA LEU A 819 4.01 -38.89 -8.18
C LEU A 819 4.76 -39.97 -7.40
N SER A 820 6.03 -39.76 -7.03
CA SER A 820 6.77 -40.72 -6.19
C SER A 820 6.10 -40.92 -4.85
N VAL A 821 5.70 -39.83 -4.20
CA VAL A 821 4.97 -39.89 -2.93
C VAL A 821 3.62 -40.58 -3.12
N ILE A 822 2.88 -40.25 -4.19
CA ILE A 822 1.57 -40.87 -4.50
C ILE A 822 1.66 -42.37 -4.71
N LEU A 823 2.74 -42.83 -5.36
CA LEU A 823 2.95 -44.23 -5.71
C LEU A 823 3.77 -44.98 -4.64
N ASN A 824 3.64 -44.59 -3.36
CA ASN A 824 4.31 -45.22 -2.22
C ASN A 824 5.84 -45.30 -2.35
N ASP A 825 6.48 -44.17 -2.68
CA ASP A 825 7.92 -44.06 -2.91
C ASP A 825 8.44 -45.05 -3.96
N ALA A 826 7.63 -45.32 -4.98
CA ALA A 826 8.06 -46.08 -6.15
C ALA A 826 9.37 -45.49 -6.69
N PRO A 827 10.46 -46.28 -6.79
CA PRO A 827 11.77 -45.76 -7.17
C PRO A 827 11.77 -45.19 -8.59
N ASN A 828 10.88 -45.70 -9.44
CA ASN A 828 10.78 -45.38 -10.86
C ASN A 828 9.33 -45.05 -11.22
N ILE A 829 9.07 -43.79 -11.55
CA ILE A 829 7.74 -43.33 -11.96
C ILE A 829 7.56 -43.51 -13.46
N THR A 830 6.87 -44.59 -13.81
CA THR A 830 6.49 -44.95 -15.18
C THR A 830 4.99 -44.77 -15.40
N TYR A 831 4.55 -44.71 -16.66
CA TYR A 831 3.14 -44.72 -17.01
C TYR A 831 2.46 -46.02 -16.58
N ALA A 832 3.14 -47.16 -16.70
CA ALA A 832 2.70 -48.44 -16.18
C ALA A 832 2.49 -48.40 -14.65
N ALA A 833 3.42 -47.79 -13.91
CA ALA A 833 3.30 -47.65 -12.46
C ALA A 833 2.10 -46.78 -12.08
N VAL A 834 1.84 -45.69 -12.82
CA VAL A 834 0.64 -44.87 -12.63
C VAL A 834 -0.62 -45.69 -12.92
N LYS A 835 -0.68 -46.40 -14.05
CA LYS A 835 -1.84 -47.20 -14.48
C LYS A 835 -2.16 -48.34 -13.50
N ASN A 836 -1.13 -48.97 -12.94
CA ASN A 836 -1.25 -50.11 -12.01
C ASN A 836 -1.34 -49.69 -10.54
N SER A 837 -1.43 -48.39 -10.24
CA SER A 837 -1.43 -47.86 -8.88
C SER A 837 -2.74 -48.07 -8.10
N ASP A 838 -3.79 -48.58 -8.76
CA ASP A 838 -5.18 -48.61 -8.29
C ASP A 838 -5.76 -47.21 -7.93
N GLN A 839 -5.04 -46.11 -8.21
CA GLN A 839 -5.44 -44.73 -7.91
C GLN A 839 -6.15 -44.08 -9.12
N GLN A 840 -7.43 -44.39 -9.34
CA GLN A 840 -8.18 -43.93 -10.52
C GLN A 840 -8.17 -42.40 -10.73
N ALA A 841 -8.19 -41.61 -9.65
CA ALA A 841 -8.13 -40.15 -9.75
C ALA A 841 -6.79 -39.67 -10.35
N VAL A 842 -5.68 -40.28 -9.94
CA VAL A 842 -4.33 -39.98 -10.42
C VAL A 842 -4.18 -40.39 -11.87
N ILE A 843 -4.68 -41.60 -12.22
CA ILE A 843 -4.68 -42.11 -13.60
C ILE A 843 -5.41 -41.13 -14.52
N ASN A 844 -6.61 -40.69 -14.14
CA ASN A 844 -7.38 -39.73 -14.92
C ASN A 844 -6.64 -38.40 -15.06
N TYR A 845 -6.05 -37.87 -13.97
CA TYR A 845 -5.35 -36.59 -14.04
C TYR A 845 -4.11 -36.61 -14.93
N VAL A 846 -3.34 -37.70 -14.87
CA VAL A 846 -2.19 -37.93 -15.76
C VAL A 846 -2.67 -38.07 -17.21
N ASN A 847 -3.74 -38.81 -17.46
CA ASN A 847 -4.30 -38.98 -18.81
C ASN A 847 -4.81 -37.68 -19.41
N ASP A 848 -5.48 -36.82 -18.63
CA ASP A 848 -5.98 -35.52 -19.08
C ASP A 848 -4.84 -34.51 -19.36
N ASN A 849 -3.64 -34.77 -18.84
CA ASN A 849 -2.47 -33.88 -18.95
C ASN A 849 -1.23 -34.66 -19.42
N ILE A 850 -1.42 -35.56 -20.39
CA ILE A 850 -0.43 -36.56 -20.76
C ILE A 850 0.88 -35.95 -21.28
N ASP A 851 0.82 -34.85 -22.04
CA ASP A 851 2.02 -34.13 -22.50
C ASP A 851 2.89 -33.66 -21.34
N ILE A 852 2.26 -33.10 -20.29
CA ILE A 852 2.96 -32.59 -19.10
C ILE A 852 3.61 -33.74 -18.35
N PHE A 853 2.91 -34.87 -18.20
CA PHE A 853 3.45 -36.07 -17.58
C PHE A 853 4.67 -36.58 -18.33
N VAL A 854 4.58 -36.74 -19.65
CA VAL A 854 5.70 -37.23 -20.45
C VAL A 854 6.88 -36.26 -20.36
N GLU A 855 6.66 -34.96 -20.52
CA GLU A 855 7.74 -33.96 -20.50
C GLU A 855 8.42 -33.80 -19.13
N LYS A 856 7.63 -33.75 -18.05
CA LYS A 856 8.14 -33.44 -16.69
C LYS A 856 8.48 -34.68 -15.85
N VAL A 857 8.11 -35.88 -16.30
CA VAL A 857 8.30 -37.13 -15.55
C VAL A 857 9.04 -38.16 -16.39
N LEU A 858 8.46 -38.58 -17.53
CA LEU A 858 9.08 -39.66 -18.30
C LEU A 858 10.40 -39.20 -18.95
N LEU A 859 10.48 -38.01 -19.53
CA LEU A 859 11.67 -37.55 -20.26
C LEU A 859 12.79 -36.98 -19.38
N THR A 860 12.56 -36.85 -18.07
CA THR A 860 13.51 -36.27 -17.10
C THR A 860 14.50 -37.28 -16.53
N GLU A 861 14.16 -38.57 -16.46
CA GLU A 861 15.04 -39.62 -15.93
C GLU A 861 15.17 -40.82 -16.90
N GLU A 862 16.29 -41.54 -16.83
CA GLU A 862 16.54 -42.79 -17.57
C GLU A 862 15.79 -43.98 -16.93
N ILE A 863 14.46 -43.90 -16.93
CA ILE A 863 13.57 -44.95 -16.42
C ILE A 863 13.06 -45.80 -17.59
N GLU A 864 13.13 -47.13 -17.47
CA GLU A 864 12.57 -48.09 -18.43
C GLU A 864 11.05 -48.23 -18.26
N GLU A 865 10.30 -47.93 -19.32
CA GLU A 865 8.85 -48.13 -19.40
C GLU A 865 8.58 -49.51 -20.04
N PRO A 866 7.69 -50.35 -19.48
CA PRO A 866 7.26 -51.58 -20.12
C PRO A 866 6.73 -51.32 -21.54
N GLU A 867 7.07 -52.21 -22.47
CA GLU A 867 6.77 -52.03 -23.90
C GLU A 867 5.29 -51.72 -24.16
N GLU A 868 4.37 -52.47 -23.57
CA GLU A 868 2.92 -52.29 -23.72
C GLU A 868 2.48 -50.86 -23.36
N SER A 869 3.01 -50.32 -22.26
CA SER A 869 2.70 -48.95 -21.80
C SER A 869 3.36 -47.89 -22.68
N PHE A 870 4.54 -48.18 -23.21
CA PHE A 870 5.22 -47.29 -24.14
C PHE A 870 4.51 -47.22 -25.50
N LEU A 871 4.06 -48.37 -26.04
CA LEU A 871 3.26 -48.45 -27.26
C LEU A 871 1.93 -47.73 -27.10
N GLU A 872 1.24 -47.92 -25.96
CA GLU A 872 0.01 -47.19 -25.65
C GLU A 872 0.22 -45.68 -25.75
N LEU A 873 1.27 -45.14 -25.12
CA LEU A 873 1.60 -43.71 -25.19
C LEU A 873 1.91 -43.24 -26.63
N LEU A 874 2.70 -44.00 -27.39
CA LEU A 874 3.05 -43.62 -28.76
C LEU A 874 1.85 -43.65 -29.71
N ASN A 875 0.87 -44.52 -29.46
CA ASN A 875 -0.34 -44.65 -30.27
C ASN A 875 -1.43 -43.63 -29.94
N ARG A 876 -1.35 -42.93 -28.78
CA ARG A 876 -2.33 -41.90 -28.40
C ARG A 876 -2.38 -40.74 -29.40
N GLU A 877 -3.57 -40.41 -29.90
CA GLU A 877 -3.76 -39.29 -30.84
C GLU A 877 -3.59 -37.91 -30.19
N ASP A 878 -3.87 -37.81 -28.89
CA ASP A 878 -3.83 -36.57 -28.10
C ASP A 878 -2.43 -36.17 -27.60
N LEU A 879 -1.43 -37.05 -27.74
CA LEU A 879 -0.05 -36.77 -27.37
C LEU A 879 0.69 -36.04 -28.50
N ASP A 880 1.29 -34.88 -28.21
CA ASP A 880 1.96 -34.04 -29.22
C ASP A 880 3.08 -34.81 -29.94
N LYS A 881 3.13 -34.70 -31.27
CA LYS A 881 4.11 -35.37 -32.11
C LYS A 881 5.55 -35.09 -31.67
N ARG A 882 5.86 -33.88 -31.21
CA ARG A 882 7.20 -33.49 -30.70
C ARG A 882 7.56 -34.29 -29.45
N VAL A 883 6.59 -34.53 -28.58
CA VAL A 883 6.76 -35.31 -27.35
C VAL A 883 7.01 -36.77 -27.68
N LYS A 884 6.25 -37.37 -28.62
CA LYS A 884 6.49 -38.73 -29.14
C LYS A 884 7.91 -38.91 -29.68
N HIS A 885 8.39 -37.95 -30.47
CA HIS A 885 9.75 -37.99 -31.02
C HIS A 885 10.80 -37.93 -29.89
N ALA A 886 10.61 -37.04 -28.91
CA ALA A 886 11.52 -36.94 -27.77
C ALA A 886 11.58 -38.25 -26.95
N MET A 887 10.45 -38.95 -26.80
CA MET A 887 10.41 -40.28 -26.17
C MET A 887 11.24 -41.30 -26.94
N ILE A 888 11.04 -41.40 -28.26
CA ILE A 888 11.74 -42.37 -29.10
C ILE A 888 13.26 -42.16 -29.08
N MET A 889 13.71 -40.90 -29.11
CA MET A 889 15.13 -40.56 -29.09
C MET A 889 15.80 -40.80 -27.73
N LYS A 890 15.11 -40.48 -26.63
CA LYS A 890 15.71 -40.50 -25.29
C LYS A 890 15.61 -41.86 -24.59
N LYS A 891 14.54 -42.63 -24.81
CA LYS A 891 14.28 -43.85 -24.04
C LYS A 891 14.95 -45.07 -24.64
N THR A 892 15.43 -45.97 -23.79
CA THR A 892 15.92 -47.30 -24.16
C THR A 892 14.74 -48.27 -24.16
N PHE A 893 14.33 -48.71 -25.35
CA PHE A 893 13.28 -49.73 -25.55
C PHE A 893 13.51 -50.39 -26.91
N ALA A 894 12.88 -51.55 -27.11
CA ALA A 894 12.79 -52.21 -28.40
C ALA A 894 11.36 -52.71 -28.60
N ILE A 895 10.73 -52.32 -29.72
CA ILE A 895 9.37 -52.75 -30.07
C ILE A 895 9.45 -54.16 -30.67
N SER A 896 8.83 -55.11 -29.97
CA SER A 896 8.74 -56.53 -30.30
C SER A 896 7.90 -56.78 -31.54
N ASP A 897 6.75 -56.11 -31.69
CA ASP A 897 5.92 -56.11 -32.89
C ASP A 897 5.69 -54.69 -33.41
N ILE A 898 6.34 -54.35 -34.53
CA ILE A 898 6.20 -53.01 -35.14
C ILE A 898 4.78 -52.75 -35.63
N GLY A 899 4.00 -53.80 -35.90
CA GLY A 899 2.59 -53.72 -36.32
C GLY A 899 1.67 -53.12 -35.27
N GLU A 900 2.03 -53.20 -33.99
CA GLU A 900 1.28 -52.58 -32.89
C GLU A 900 1.49 -51.06 -32.82
N LEU A 901 2.54 -50.53 -33.47
CA LEU A 901 2.84 -49.10 -33.51
C LEU A 901 2.15 -48.42 -34.70
N ILE A 902 1.62 -47.22 -34.48
CA ILE A 902 1.12 -46.36 -35.57
C ILE A 902 2.19 -46.12 -36.66
N LYS A 903 1.81 -46.40 -37.91
CA LYS A 903 2.68 -46.38 -39.10
C LYS A 903 3.51 -45.10 -39.28
N GLU A 904 2.98 -43.95 -38.85
CA GLU A 904 3.66 -42.66 -38.95
C GLU A 904 5.03 -42.65 -38.21
N LEU A 905 5.18 -43.44 -37.16
CA LEU A 905 6.37 -43.46 -36.31
C LEU A 905 7.41 -44.52 -36.71
N TRP A 906 7.09 -45.41 -37.65
CA TRP A 906 8.01 -46.48 -38.07
C TRP A 906 9.36 -45.96 -38.57
N PRO A 907 9.44 -44.90 -39.40
CA PRO A 907 10.73 -44.43 -39.90
C PRO A 907 11.68 -43.97 -38.80
N ILE A 908 11.18 -43.33 -37.74
CA ILE A 908 12.03 -42.87 -36.63
C ILE A 908 12.39 -44.02 -35.70
N VAL A 909 11.46 -44.91 -35.36
CA VAL A 909 11.74 -46.08 -34.50
C VAL A 909 12.79 -46.99 -35.14
N ILE A 910 12.65 -47.29 -36.43
CA ILE A 910 13.57 -48.17 -37.14
C ILE A 910 14.95 -47.51 -37.29
N ARG A 911 14.99 -46.21 -37.63
CA ARG A 911 16.26 -45.47 -37.76
C ARG A 911 17.02 -45.34 -36.44
N GLU A 912 16.33 -45.11 -35.33
CA GLU A 912 16.94 -45.03 -33.98
C GLU A 912 17.23 -46.40 -33.36
N ASN A 913 17.09 -47.48 -34.14
CA ASN A 913 17.33 -48.86 -33.74
C ASN A 913 16.49 -49.33 -32.54
N LYS A 914 15.22 -48.91 -32.50
CA LYS A 914 14.26 -49.21 -31.42
C LYS A 914 13.23 -50.28 -31.78
N MET A 915 13.48 -51.06 -32.83
CA MET A 915 12.68 -52.20 -33.25
C MET A 915 13.46 -53.49 -32.96
N VAL A 916 12.81 -54.52 -32.41
CA VAL A 916 13.44 -55.82 -32.20
C VAL A 916 13.83 -56.41 -33.56
N ALA A 917 15.09 -56.85 -33.67
CA ALA A 917 15.67 -57.41 -34.88
C ALA A 917 15.19 -58.86 -35.11
N CYS A 918 13.92 -59.02 -35.50
CA CYS A 918 13.33 -60.28 -35.93
C CYS A 918 12.75 -60.16 -37.34
N TRP A 919 12.68 -61.27 -38.08
CA TRP A 919 12.17 -61.27 -39.45
C TRP A 919 10.71 -60.84 -39.53
N SER A 920 9.88 -61.19 -38.56
CA SER A 920 8.48 -60.72 -38.49
C SER A 920 8.37 -59.21 -38.64
N ASN A 921 9.20 -58.44 -37.92
CA ASN A 921 9.20 -56.98 -37.98
C ASN A 921 9.72 -56.43 -39.31
N VAL A 922 10.78 -57.06 -39.85
CA VAL A 922 11.38 -56.66 -41.13
C VAL A 922 10.41 -56.92 -42.28
N ILE A 923 9.75 -58.09 -42.30
CA ILE A 923 8.79 -58.48 -43.33
C ILE A 923 7.53 -57.61 -43.24
N THR A 924 6.97 -57.39 -42.04
CA THR A 924 5.85 -56.45 -41.85
C THR A 924 6.19 -55.06 -42.37
N SER A 925 7.40 -54.56 -42.08
CA SER A 925 7.91 -53.29 -42.62
C SER A 925 8.00 -53.30 -44.15
N TYR A 926 8.54 -54.35 -44.73
CA TYR A 926 8.70 -54.50 -46.18
C TYR A 926 7.34 -54.54 -46.91
N VAL A 927 6.38 -55.30 -46.40
CA VAL A 927 5.02 -55.42 -46.97
C VAL A 927 4.30 -54.08 -46.96
N GLU A 928 4.28 -53.40 -45.81
CA GLU A 928 3.59 -52.11 -45.64
C GLU A 928 4.19 -50.95 -46.44
N TYR A 929 5.45 -51.08 -46.86
CA TYR A 929 6.14 -50.14 -47.74
C TYR A 929 6.16 -50.60 -49.22
N ASN A 930 5.10 -51.31 -49.65
CA ASN A 930 4.87 -51.78 -51.02
C ASN A 930 5.97 -52.71 -51.55
N LYS A 931 6.48 -53.63 -50.71
CA LYS A 931 7.53 -54.59 -51.08
C LYS A 931 8.78 -53.91 -51.63
N LYS A 932 9.14 -52.78 -51.02
CA LYS A 932 10.41 -52.08 -51.29
C LYS A 932 11.13 -51.88 -49.97
N MET A 933 12.45 -51.95 -49.98
CA MET A 933 13.27 -51.67 -48.80
C MET A 933 13.58 -50.18 -48.71
N PRO A 934 12.91 -49.41 -47.84
CA PRO A 934 13.24 -48.00 -47.65
C PRO A 934 14.59 -47.84 -46.92
N ASP A 935 15.24 -46.70 -47.09
CA ASP A 935 16.57 -46.40 -46.54
C ASP A 935 16.70 -46.69 -45.03
N PHE A 936 15.66 -46.41 -44.24
CA PHE A 936 15.69 -46.68 -42.80
C PHE A 936 15.72 -48.18 -42.48
N LEU A 937 15.08 -49.02 -43.30
CA LEU A 937 15.09 -50.47 -43.14
C LEU A 937 16.42 -51.06 -43.62
N ILE A 938 16.99 -50.51 -44.70
CA ILE A 938 18.35 -50.85 -45.16
C ILE A 938 19.38 -50.51 -44.09
N ALA A 939 19.30 -49.32 -43.49
CA ALA A 939 20.16 -48.91 -42.39
C ALA A 939 20.01 -49.84 -41.17
N PHE A 940 18.78 -50.26 -40.88
CA PHE A 940 18.49 -51.24 -39.81
C PHE A 940 19.16 -52.60 -40.08
N LEU A 941 19.09 -53.13 -41.30
CA LEU A 941 19.75 -54.39 -41.65
C LEU A 941 21.27 -54.27 -41.66
N ASN A 942 21.82 -53.13 -42.10
CA ASN A 942 23.26 -52.91 -42.10
C ASN A 942 23.86 -52.70 -40.71
N ASN A 943 23.05 -52.51 -39.67
CA ASN A 943 23.52 -52.41 -38.31
C ASN A 943 24.14 -53.76 -37.86
N PRO A 944 25.42 -53.79 -37.41
CA PRO A 944 26.10 -55.03 -37.05
C PRO A 944 25.42 -55.88 -35.98
N VAL A 945 24.70 -55.25 -35.05
CA VAL A 945 23.97 -55.96 -33.99
C VAL A 945 22.73 -56.63 -34.58
N ASN A 946 21.97 -55.91 -35.39
CA ASN A 946 20.71 -56.41 -35.95
C ASN A 946 20.93 -57.54 -36.94
N ARG A 947 21.90 -57.43 -37.85
CA ARG A 947 22.18 -58.51 -38.81
C ARG A 947 22.56 -59.81 -38.11
N LYS A 948 23.30 -59.73 -37.01
CA LYS A 948 23.71 -60.89 -36.21
C LYS A 948 22.54 -61.51 -35.44
N GLU A 949 21.54 -60.71 -35.07
CA GLU A 949 20.33 -61.21 -34.42
C GLU A 949 19.40 -61.87 -35.43
N LEU A 950 19.18 -61.21 -36.57
CA LEU A 950 18.36 -61.72 -37.68
C LEU A 950 18.91 -63.03 -38.25
N SER A 951 20.24 -63.15 -38.36
CA SER A 951 20.92 -64.36 -38.87
C SER A 951 20.66 -65.63 -38.07
N LYS A 952 20.07 -65.53 -36.86
CA LYS A 952 19.78 -66.70 -36.01
C LYS A 952 18.59 -67.53 -36.49
N ASN A 953 17.68 -66.92 -37.26
CA ASN A 953 16.45 -67.57 -37.71
C ASN A 953 16.37 -67.49 -39.22
N ASN A 954 15.86 -68.55 -39.86
CA ASN A 954 15.60 -68.55 -41.29
C ASN A 954 14.25 -67.87 -41.59
N ILE A 955 14.19 -67.15 -42.71
CA ILE A 955 12.98 -66.47 -43.20
C ILE A 955 11.87 -67.51 -43.48
N GLU A 956 12.22 -68.72 -43.94
CA GLU A 956 11.28 -69.83 -44.18
C GLU A 956 10.50 -70.23 -42.93
N ALA A 957 11.05 -70.03 -41.72
CA ALA A 957 10.35 -70.34 -40.47
C ALA A 957 9.13 -69.43 -40.18
N PHE A 958 8.81 -68.50 -41.09
CA PHE A 958 7.69 -67.57 -41.01
C PHE A 958 6.66 -67.80 -42.12
N ASP A 959 6.70 -68.93 -42.83
CA ASP A 959 5.70 -69.37 -43.83
C ASP A 959 4.27 -69.49 -43.27
N ASP A 960 4.15 -69.85 -41.99
CA ASP A 960 2.87 -69.88 -41.26
C ASP A 960 2.26 -68.47 -41.08
N LYS A 961 3.07 -67.40 -41.18
CA LYS A 961 2.65 -66.00 -40.95
C LYS A 961 2.58 -65.15 -42.21
N PHE A 962 3.42 -65.43 -43.20
CA PHE A 962 3.50 -64.65 -44.43
C PHE A 962 3.48 -65.58 -45.63
N ASP A 963 2.83 -65.15 -46.72
CA ASP A 963 2.80 -65.91 -47.96
C ASP A 963 4.21 -66.25 -48.43
N GLU A 964 4.43 -67.49 -48.86
CA GLU A 964 5.72 -67.99 -49.36
C GLU A 964 6.33 -67.03 -50.41
N ALA A 965 5.50 -66.51 -51.34
CA ALA A 965 5.92 -65.52 -52.33
C ALA A 965 6.53 -64.23 -51.74
N ILE A 966 6.08 -63.79 -50.56
CA ILE A 966 6.66 -62.63 -49.86
C ILE A 966 8.04 -62.96 -49.29
N LEU A 967 8.22 -64.19 -48.81
CA LEU A 967 9.50 -64.71 -48.30
C LEU A 967 10.52 -64.86 -49.44
N GLU A 968 10.05 -65.29 -50.61
CA GLU A 968 10.86 -65.31 -51.83
C GLU A 968 11.25 -63.89 -52.27
N ASP A 969 10.27 -62.97 -52.36
CA ASP A 969 10.47 -61.58 -52.77
C ASP A 969 11.53 -60.88 -51.90
N ILE A 970 11.43 -61.01 -50.57
CA ILE A 970 12.38 -60.36 -49.66
C ILE A 970 13.76 -61.01 -49.70
N SER A 971 13.83 -62.33 -49.87
CA SER A 971 15.09 -63.06 -50.04
C SER A 971 15.80 -62.63 -51.32
N GLU A 972 15.06 -62.54 -52.43
CA GLU A 972 15.57 -62.04 -53.71
C GLU A 972 16.06 -60.58 -53.59
N GLU A 973 15.27 -59.72 -52.95
CA GLU A 973 15.64 -58.31 -52.72
C GLU A 973 16.92 -58.21 -51.87
N ILE A 974 17.10 -59.05 -50.84
CA ILE A 974 18.32 -59.07 -50.03
C ILE A 974 19.54 -59.51 -50.86
N ILE A 975 19.38 -60.54 -51.69
CA ILE A 975 20.45 -61.05 -52.56
C ILE A 975 20.87 -59.98 -53.58
N ASN A 976 19.91 -59.31 -54.21
CA ASN A 976 20.13 -58.36 -55.30
C ASN A 976 20.45 -56.93 -54.83
N SER A 977 20.11 -56.55 -53.60
CA SER A 977 20.27 -55.18 -53.11
C SER A 977 21.74 -54.79 -52.98
N ARG A 978 22.09 -53.68 -53.63
CA ARG A 978 23.45 -53.08 -53.59
C ARG A 978 23.70 -52.26 -52.34
N ASP A 979 22.63 -51.79 -51.69
CA ASP A 979 22.74 -50.95 -50.49
C ASP A 979 22.87 -51.80 -49.21
N ILE A 980 22.52 -53.09 -49.27
CA ILE A 980 22.93 -54.07 -48.27
C ILE A 980 24.42 -54.35 -48.48
N THR A 981 25.24 -54.12 -47.47
CA THR A 981 26.69 -54.33 -47.56
C THR A 981 27.03 -55.82 -47.66
N ASP A 982 28.16 -56.15 -48.28
CA ASP A 982 28.58 -57.55 -48.42
C ASP A 982 28.85 -58.21 -47.06
N GLU A 983 29.32 -57.46 -46.06
CA GLU A 983 29.46 -57.95 -44.68
C GLU A 983 28.10 -58.22 -44.04
N THR A 984 27.06 -57.47 -44.40
CA THR A 984 25.68 -57.75 -43.94
C THR A 984 25.13 -58.98 -44.61
N PHE A 985 25.28 -59.10 -45.93
CA PHE A 985 24.83 -60.27 -46.68
C PHE A 985 25.51 -61.55 -46.18
N GLU A 986 26.83 -61.52 -45.94
CA GLU A 986 27.60 -62.66 -45.41
C GLU A 986 27.09 -63.17 -44.06
N VAL A 987 26.49 -62.31 -43.23
CA VAL A 987 25.89 -62.70 -41.96
C VAL A 987 24.44 -63.15 -42.15
N LEU A 988 23.65 -62.40 -42.92
CA LEU A 988 22.24 -62.70 -43.15
C LEU A 988 22.01 -63.92 -44.03
N ILE A 989 23.04 -64.44 -44.69
CA ILE A 989 22.90 -65.59 -45.58
C ILE A 989 22.31 -66.81 -44.90
N ALA A 990 22.62 -67.03 -43.62
CA ALA A 990 22.03 -68.13 -42.83
C ALA A 990 20.50 -68.04 -42.70
N SER A 991 19.93 -66.86 -42.98
CA SER A 991 18.49 -66.62 -42.94
C SER A 991 17.79 -66.73 -44.29
N ILE A 992 18.53 -66.76 -45.39
CA ILE A 992 17.98 -66.74 -46.74
C ILE A 992 17.52 -68.16 -47.11
N GLN A 993 16.42 -68.24 -47.86
CA GLN A 993 15.89 -69.50 -48.35
C GLN A 993 16.80 -70.17 -49.37
N SER A 994 16.67 -71.50 -49.49
CA SER A 994 17.35 -72.25 -50.54
C SER A 994 16.66 -72.07 -51.90
N TRP A 995 17.42 -72.12 -52.98
CA TRP A 995 16.92 -71.94 -54.34
C TRP A 995 17.25 -73.15 -55.21
N ILE A 996 16.22 -73.71 -55.83
CA ILE A 996 16.38 -74.73 -56.88
C ILE A 996 17.07 -74.11 -58.10
N TYR A 997 16.68 -72.89 -58.43
CA TYR A 997 17.30 -72.06 -59.47
C TYR A 997 17.29 -70.61 -59.02
N PHE A 998 18.41 -69.90 -59.20
CA PHE A 998 18.48 -68.46 -58.97
C PHE A 998 19.19 -67.76 -60.14
N PRO A 999 18.63 -66.68 -60.71
CA PRO A 999 19.30 -65.90 -61.76
C PRO A 999 20.51 -65.14 -61.21
N LEU A 1000 21.73 -65.57 -61.56
CA LEU A 1000 22.97 -65.04 -60.98
C LEU A 1000 23.52 -63.77 -61.66
N GLY A 1001 22.88 -63.28 -62.74
CA GLY A 1001 23.43 -62.19 -63.57
C GLY A 1001 23.62 -60.84 -62.87
N ASN A 1002 22.89 -60.57 -61.78
CA ASN A 1002 23.01 -59.34 -60.99
C ASN A 1002 23.77 -59.52 -59.66
N VAL A 1003 24.19 -60.75 -59.37
CA VAL A 1003 24.83 -61.11 -58.10
C VAL A 1003 26.34 -60.99 -58.23
N SER A 1004 27.01 -60.45 -57.20
CA SER A 1004 28.47 -60.37 -57.20
C SER A 1004 29.10 -61.76 -57.00
N GLU A 1005 30.32 -61.96 -57.51
CA GLU A 1005 31.05 -63.21 -57.33
C GLU A 1005 31.18 -63.62 -55.85
N LYS A 1006 31.43 -62.65 -54.96
CA LYS A 1006 31.50 -62.89 -53.51
C LYS A 1006 30.17 -63.45 -52.98
N ARG A 1007 29.02 -62.89 -53.38
CA ARG A 1007 27.70 -63.35 -52.93
C ARG A 1007 27.32 -64.70 -53.53
N ALA A 1008 27.61 -64.90 -54.82
CA ALA A 1008 27.39 -66.18 -55.48
C ALA A 1008 28.18 -67.30 -54.78
N LYS A 1009 29.45 -67.03 -54.42
CA LYS A 1009 30.27 -67.95 -53.63
C LYS A 1009 29.64 -68.26 -52.27
N LEU A 1010 29.17 -67.24 -51.56
CA LEU A 1010 28.53 -67.42 -50.26
C LEU A 1010 27.25 -68.27 -50.35
N LEU A 1011 26.43 -68.11 -51.40
CA LEU A 1011 25.24 -68.94 -51.65
C LEU A 1011 25.61 -70.43 -51.77
N ILE A 1012 26.71 -70.72 -52.47
CA ILE A 1012 27.23 -72.08 -52.63
C ILE A 1012 27.77 -72.62 -51.30
N ASP A 1013 28.59 -71.83 -50.60
CA ASP A 1013 29.25 -72.26 -49.36
C ASP A 1013 28.28 -72.54 -48.20
N ASN A 1014 27.04 -72.05 -48.30
CA ASN A 1014 25.97 -72.28 -47.32
C ASN A 1014 24.86 -73.21 -47.85
N ASP A 1015 25.11 -73.92 -48.96
CA ASP A 1015 24.19 -74.90 -49.54
C ASP A 1015 22.81 -74.31 -49.91
N LEU A 1016 22.76 -73.03 -50.27
CA LEU A 1016 21.53 -72.32 -50.66
C LEU A 1016 21.23 -72.38 -52.15
N LEU A 1017 22.15 -72.89 -52.95
CA LEU A 1017 21.95 -73.08 -54.39
C LEU A 1017 22.04 -74.58 -54.69
N SER A 1018 20.96 -75.17 -55.18
CA SER A 1018 20.92 -76.61 -55.47
C SER A 1018 21.84 -76.97 -56.64
N LEU A 1019 22.43 -78.17 -56.60
CA LEU A 1019 23.19 -78.71 -57.73
C LEU A 1019 22.21 -79.11 -58.85
N THR A 1020 21.98 -78.20 -59.78
CA THR A 1020 21.18 -78.43 -61.00
C THR A 1020 22.02 -78.11 -62.24
N PRO A 1021 21.73 -78.73 -63.40
CA PRO A 1021 22.40 -78.38 -64.65
C PRO A 1021 22.29 -76.88 -65.00
N GLU A 1022 21.16 -76.26 -64.67
CA GLU A 1022 20.90 -74.83 -64.86
C GLU A 1022 21.82 -73.97 -64.00
N ASN A 1023 21.92 -74.24 -62.69
CA ASN A 1023 22.80 -73.49 -61.79
C ASN A 1023 24.27 -73.72 -62.12
N PHE A 1024 24.65 -74.96 -62.45
CA PHE A 1024 26.00 -75.29 -62.86
C PHE A 1024 26.41 -74.49 -64.11
N LYS A 1025 25.51 -74.39 -65.08
CA LYS A 1025 25.73 -73.61 -66.31
C LYS A 1025 25.78 -72.11 -66.04
N GLU A 1026 24.85 -71.56 -65.26
CA GLU A 1026 24.86 -70.14 -64.89
C GLU A 1026 26.14 -69.76 -64.14
N LEU A 1027 26.59 -70.60 -63.21
CA LEU A 1027 27.84 -70.38 -62.51
C LEU A 1027 29.03 -70.40 -63.48
N LYS A 1028 29.09 -71.40 -64.37
CA LYS A 1028 30.16 -71.52 -65.38
C LYS A 1028 30.17 -70.34 -66.38
N LEU A 1029 29.02 -69.73 -66.64
CA LEU A 1029 28.90 -68.57 -67.54
C LEU A 1029 29.29 -67.25 -66.87
N ASN A 1030 28.96 -67.08 -65.60
CA ASN A 1030 29.16 -65.82 -64.89
C ASN A 1030 30.45 -65.77 -64.05
N PHE A 1031 31.02 -66.93 -63.67
CA PHE A 1031 32.17 -67.03 -62.75
C PHE A 1031 33.12 -68.19 -63.13
N ASP A 1032 34.44 -67.98 -63.03
CA ASP A 1032 35.44 -68.90 -63.59
C ASP A 1032 35.53 -70.29 -62.90
N THR A 1033 35.17 -70.40 -61.62
CA THR A 1033 35.43 -71.63 -60.81
C THR A 1033 34.29 -72.08 -59.90
N LEU A 1034 33.23 -71.28 -59.76
CA LEU A 1034 32.18 -71.56 -58.77
C LEU A 1034 31.30 -72.76 -59.14
N HIS A 1035 31.19 -73.13 -60.42
CA HIS A 1035 30.51 -74.36 -60.84
C HIS A 1035 31.20 -75.61 -60.29
N ILE A 1036 32.54 -75.60 -60.19
CA ILE A 1036 33.31 -76.66 -59.57
C ILE A 1036 33.09 -76.68 -58.06
N GLN A 1037 33.07 -75.52 -57.42
CA GLN A 1037 32.80 -75.44 -55.99
C GLN A 1037 31.42 -76.00 -55.62
N LEU A 1038 30.40 -75.73 -56.46
CA LEU A 1038 29.06 -76.30 -56.28
C LEU A 1038 29.05 -77.84 -56.39
N ALA A 1039 29.81 -78.38 -57.35
CA ALA A 1039 29.99 -79.82 -57.48
C ALA A 1039 30.74 -80.43 -56.28
N LEU A 1040 31.80 -79.77 -55.80
CA LEU A 1040 32.59 -80.22 -54.65
C LEU A 1040 31.80 -80.22 -53.33
N ARG A 1041 30.83 -79.33 -53.20
CA ARG A 1041 29.89 -79.30 -52.06
C ARG A 1041 28.89 -80.45 -52.07
N ASN A 1042 28.56 -80.97 -53.24
CA ASN A 1042 27.56 -82.02 -53.43
C ASN A 1042 28.20 -83.26 -54.09
N PRO A 1043 29.26 -83.85 -53.53
CA PRO A 1043 30.13 -84.77 -54.25
C PRO A 1043 29.43 -86.08 -54.62
N ASP A 1044 28.60 -86.62 -53.74
CA ASP A 1044 27.91 -87.89 -53.97
C ASP A 1044 26.83 -87.72 -55.06
N GLU A 1045 26.03 -86.66 -54.98
CA GLU A 1045 25.02 -86.33 -55.99
C GLU A 1045 25.66 -86.01 -57.35
N PHE A 1046 26.74 -85.25 -57.33
CA PHE A 1046 27.50 -84.92 -58.54
C PHE A 1046 28.07 -86.16 -59.22
N ILE A 1047 28.63 -87.10 -58.44
CA ILE A 1047 29.21 -88.34 -58.98
C ILE A 1047 28.12 -89.28 -59.51
N ASP A 1048 27.02 -89.46 -58.78
CA ASP A 1048 25.89 -90.30 -59.19
C ASP A 1048 25.24 -89.79 -60.48
N LYS A 1049 25.15 -88.46 -60.63
CA LYS A 1049 24.55 -87.78 -61.80
C LYS A 1049 25.58 -87.13 -62.73
N GLN A 1050 26.84 -87.58 -62.72
CA GLN A 1050 27.93 -86.91 -63.46
C GLN A 1050 27.64 -86.69 -64.96
N GLY A 1051 26.80 -87.53 -65.57
CA GLY A 1051 26.44 -87.43 -66.98
C GLY A 1051 25.51 -86.27 -67.32
N ASP A 1052 24.83 -85.70 -66.31
CA ASP A 1052 23.94 -84.55 -66.47
C ASP A 1052 24.72 -83.23 -66.52
N PHE A 1053 25.98 -83.23 -66.05
CA PHE A 1053 26.83 -82.05 -65.98
C PHE A 1053 27.86 -82.02 -67.12
N SER A 1054 27.94 -80.87 -67.82
CA SER A 1054 28.87 -80.70 -68.94
C SER A 1054 30.29 -80.39 -68.44
N LEU A 1055 31.07 -81.44 -68.19
CA LEU A 1055 32.47 -81.36 -67.76
C LEU A 1055 33.45 -81.25 -68.94
N ASP A 1056 34.41 -80.34 -68.81
CA ASP A 1056 35.60 -80.30 -69.66
C ASP A 1056 36.84 -80.82 -68.95
N ALA A 1057 37.96 -80.90 -69.67
CA ALA A 1057 39.18 -81.47 -69.14
C ALA A 1057 39.79 -80.64 -67.99
N ASN A 1058 39.56 -79.33 -67.94
CA ASN A 1058 40.02 -78.49 -66.84
C ASN A 1058 39.17 -78.72 -65.59
N ASP A 1059 37.86 -78.92 -65.76
CA ASP A 1059 36.94 -79.31 -64.68
C ASP A 1059 37.41 -80.63 -64.03
N ILE A 1060 37.77 -81.63 -64.85
CA ILE A 1060 38.30 -82.91 -64.36
C ILE A 1060 39.57 -82.70 -63.54
N LYS A 1061 40.51 -81.88 -64.04
CA LYS A 1061 41.74 -81.60 -63.32
C LYS A 1061 41.46 -80.97 -61.95
N GLN A 1062 40.58 -79.97 -61.91
CA GLN A 1062 40.24 -79.32 -60.65
C GLN A 1062 39.60 -80.29 -59.65
N LEU A 1063 38.77 -81.23 -60.12
CA LEU A 1063 38.15 -82.25 -59.26
C LEU A 1063 39.16 -83.30 -58.74
N ILE A 1064 40.08 -83.76 -59.59
CA ILE A 1064 41.12 -84.71 -59.19
C ILE A 1064 42.13 -84.06 -58.23
N ASP A 1065 42.55 -82.84 -58.52
CA ASP A 1065 43.53 -82.09 -57.71
C ASP A 1065 42.91 -81.51 -56.44
N SER A 1066 41.59 -81.40 -56.35
CA SER A 1066 40.89 -80.85 -55.20
C SER A 1066 41.18 -81.65 -53.93
N ASN A 1067 41.55 -80.97 -52.85
CA ASN A 1067 41.71 -81.62 -51.55
C ASN A 1067 40.37 -81.81 -50.81
N GLU A 1068 39.28 -81.28 -51.35
CA GLU A 1068 37.95 -81.32 -50.73
C GLU A 1068 37.20 -82.58 -51.11
N LEU A 1069 37.44 -83.12 -52.30
CA LEU A 1069 36.87 -84.39 -52.71
C LEU A 1069 37.62 -85.53 -51.99
N SER A 1070 36.89 -86.35 -51.23
CA SER A 1070 37.49 -87.47 -50.51
C SER A 1070 38.20 -88.41 -51.48
N GLN A 1071 39.27 -89.07 -51.02
CA GLN A 1071 39.99 -90.04 -51.84
C GLN A 1071 39.04 -91.10 -52.41
N PHE A 1072 38.12 -91.60 -51.58
CA PHE A 1072 37.08 -92.54 -52.00
C PHE A 1072 36.19 -91.97 -53.12
N ASN A 1073 35.76 -90.72 -53.01
CA ASN A 1073 34.91 -90.07 -54.00
C ASN A 1073 35.68 -89.80 -55.31
N LYS A 1074 36.95 -89.39 -55.24
CA LYS A 1074 37.82 -89.30 -56.41
C LYS A 1074 37.96 -90.64 -57.12
N GLU A 1075 38.11 -91.70 -56.35
CA GLU A 1075 38.23 -93.06 -56.89
C GLU A 1075 36.94 -93.48 -57.61
N ILE A 1076 35.76 -93.25 -57.03
CA ILE A 1076 34.47 -93.54 -57.69
C ILE A 1076 34.27 -92.65 -58.92
N PHE A 1077 34.56 -91.35 -58.81
CA PHE A 1077 34.49 -90.38 -59.90
C PHE A 1077 35.33 -90.85 -61.09
N VAL A 1078 36.60 -91.19 -60.85
CA VAL A 1078 37.51 -91.65 -61.90
C VAL A 1078 37.11 -93.04 -62.43
N GLN A 1079 36.59 -93.94 -61.59
CA GLN A 1079 36.13 -95.26 -62.03
C GLN A 1079 34.99 -95.20 -63.05
N HIS A 1080 34.11 -94.20 -62.91
CA HIS A 1080 32.95 -94.01 -63.79
C HIS A 1080 33.13 -92.87 -64.81
N LEU A 1081 34.30 -92.22 -64.85
CA LEU A 1081 34.56 -91.06 -65.68
C LEU A 1081 34.25 -91.35 -67.16
N ASN A 1082 33.43 -90.49 -67.76
CA ASN A 1082 33.10 -90.58 -69.18
C ASN A 1082 34.27 -90.09 -70.04
N SER A 1083 34.71 -90.90 -71.01
CA SER A 1083 35.82 -90.56 -71.90
C SER A 1083 35.58 -89.30 -72.73
N ASN A 1084 34.32 -88.90 -72.98
CA ASN A 1084 33.99 -87.71 -73.76
C ASN A 1084 34.42 -86.38 -73.10
N CYS A 1085 34.61 -86.38 -71.78
CA CYS A 1085 35.04 -85.21 -71.04
C CYS A 1085 36.56 -85.00 -71.12
N LEU A 1086 37.30 -86.03 -71.55
CA LEU A 1086 38.74 -85.99 -71.77
C LEU A 1086 39.02 -85.78 -73.26
N THR A 1087 39.85 -84.78 -73.58
CA THR A 1087 40.32 -84.55 -74.95
C THR A 1087 41.81 -84.85 -75.04
N ASP A 1088 42.26 -85.37 -76.18
CA ASP A 1088 43.66 -85.75 -76.42
C ASP A 1088 44.65 -84.57 -76.27
N GLY A 1089 44.17 -83.33 -76.32
CA GLY A 1089 44.97 -82.11 -76.21
C GLY A 1089 45.61 -81.89 -74.83
N ASN A 1090 45.06 -82.48 -73.76
CA ASN A 1090 45.51 -82.24 -72.38
C ASN A 1090 46.35 -83.40 -71.83
N ASN A 1091 47.48 -83.69 -72.48
CA ASN A 1091 48.35 -84.85 -72.19
C ASN A 1091 48.79 -84.93 -70.71
N ASP A 1092 48.95 -83.81 -70.02
CA ASP A 1092 49.31 -83.83 -68.59
C ASP A 1092 48.15 -84.29 -67.72
N ILE A 1093 46.92 -83.87 -68.01
CA ILE A 1093 45.71 -84.32 -67.29
C ILE A 1093 45.48 -85.82 -67.51
N LEU A 1094 45.74 -86.32 -68.72
CA LEU A 1094 45.69 -87.75 -69.03
C LEU A 1094 46.71 -88.54 -68.21
N LYS A 1095 47.96 -88.05 -68.09
CA LYS A 1095 48.98 -88.69 -67.25
C LYS A 1095 48.59 -88.69 -65.78
N ASP A 1096 48.11 -87.57 -65.26
CA ASP A 1096 47.71 -87.42 -63.86
C ASP A 1096 46.56 -88.37 -63.53
N THR A 1097 45.58 -88.49 -64.44
CA THR A 1097 44.46 -89.45 -64.33
C THR A 1097 44.98 -90.90 -64.30
N ILE A 1098 45.91 -91.27 -65.20
CA ILE A 1098 46.48 -92.63 -65.23
C ILE A 1098 47.29 -92.92 -63.96
N TYR A 1099 48.08 -91.95 -63.49
CA TYR A 1099 48.85 -92.07 -62.27
C TYR A 1099 47.94 -92.32 -61.07
N PHE A 1100 46.86 -91.54 -60.96
CA PHE A 1100 45.84 -91.69 -59.93
C PHE A 1100 45.20 -93.08 -59.95
N ILE A 1101 44.80 -93.58 -61.13
CA ILE A 1101 44.22 -94.93 -61.28
C ILE A 1101 45.16 -96.02 -60.76
N ASN A 1102 46.46 -95.90 -61.07
CA ASN A 1102 47.45 -96.90 -60.68
C ASN A 1102 47.83 -96.84 -59.21
N GLU A 1103 48.06 -95.63 -58.68
CA GLU A 1103 48.40 -95.43 -57.27
C GLU A 1103 47.33 -96.04 -56.36
N HIS A 1104 46.07 -95.85 -56.72
CA HIS A 1104 44.92 -96.29 -55.94
C HIS A 1104 44.35 -97.66 -56.36
N ASN A 1105 44.96 -98.34 -57.34
CA ASN A 1105 44.55 -99.68 -57.78
C ASN A 1105 43.08 -99.80 -58.21
N LEU A 1106 42.57 -98.78 -58.90
CA LEU A 1106 41.13 -98.65 -59.22
C LEU A 1106 40.70 -99.60 -60.32
N LYS A 1107 39.44 -100.07 -60.29
CA LYS A 1107 38.83 -100.79 -61.40
C LYS A 1107 38.03 -99.82 -62.26
N ILE A 1108 38.58 -99.42 -63.39
CA ILE A 1108 37.92 -98.51 -64.35
C ILE A 1108 37.05 -99.27 -65.36
N THR A 1109 36.15 -98.56 -66.04
CA THR A 1109 35.37 -99.11 -67.15
C THR A 1109 36.25 -99.51 -68.34
N ASN A 1110 35.82 -100.50 -69.13
CA ASN A 1110 36.55 -100.91 -70.33
C ASN A 1110 36.64 -99.79 -71.38
N GLU A 1111 35.65 -98.88 -71.42
CA GLU A 1111 35.64 -97.71 -72.29
C GLU A 1111 36.74 -96.71 -71.89
N LEU A 1112 36.81 -96.35 -70.60
CA LEU A 1112 37.88 -95.48 -70.09
C LEU A 1112 39.26 -96.14 -70.23
N LEU A 1113 39.38 -97.44 -69.94
CA LEU A 1113 40.64 -98.18 -70.11
C LEU A 1113 41.10 -98.18 -71.58
N THR A 1114 40.17 -98.37 -72.52
CA THR A 1114 40.48 -98.32 -73.95
C THR A 1114 40.98 -96.93 -74.34
N PHE A 1115 40.25 -95.88 -73.95
CA PHE A 1115 40.63 -94.49 -74.21
C PHE A 1115 42.03 -94.17 -73.63
N LEU A 1116 42.30 -94.54 -72.38
CA LEU A 1116 43.59 -94.27 -71.73
C LEU A 1116 44.75 -95.09 -72.31
N LEU A 1117 44.51 -96.32 -72.79
CA LEU A 1117 45.54 -97.13 -73.47
C LEU A 1117 45.82 -96.66 -74.91
N GLU A 1118 44.86 -95.99 -75.55
CA GLU A 1118 45.02 -95.39 -76.87
C GLU A 1118 45.52 -93.92 -76.79
N SER A 1119 45.53 -93.34 -75.58
CA SER A 1119 46.02 -91.98 -75.32
C SER A 1119 47.48 -91.76 -75.76
N PRO A 1120 47.87 -90.50 -76.07
CA PRO A 1120 49.24 -90.13 -76.46
C PRO A 1120 50.26 -90.14 -75.30
N THR A 1121 49.95 -90.81 -74.18
CA THR A 1121 50.85 -90.95 -73.03
C THR A 1121 51.97 -91.97 -73.31
N THR A 1122 53.02 -91.96 -72.49
CA THR A 1122 54.20 -92.81 -72.73
C THR A 1122 53.86 -94.30 -72.65
N LEU A 1123 54.57 -95.12 -73.43
CA LEU A 1123 54.38 -96.58 -73.43
C LEU A 1123 54.51 -97.18 -72.01
N ASP A 1124 55.44 -96.66 -71.21
CA ASP A 1124 55.63 -97.10 -69.82
C ASP A 1124 54.42 -96.78 -68.93
N THR A 1125 53.84 -95.58 -69.07
CA THR A 1125 52.61 -95.16 -68.38
C THR A 1125 51.44 -96.08 -68.73
N ARG A 1126 51.25 -96.38 -70.02
CA ARG A 1126 50.18 -97.29 -70.50
C ARG A 1126 50.38 -98.73 -70.06
N LEU A 1127 51.61 -99.23 -70.08
CA LEU A 1127 51.95 -100.57 -69.56
C LEU A 1127 51.72 -100.68 -68.05
N SER A 1128 52.03 -99.61 -67.30
CA SER A 1128 51.76 -99.56 -65.86
C SER A 1128 50.26 -99.59 -65.55
N LEU A 1129 49.46 -98.88 -66.35
CA LEU A 1129 47.99 -98.93 -66.30
C LEU A 1129 47.48 -100.35 -66.53
N LEU A 1130 47.90 -100.99 -67.62
CA LEU A 1130 47.48 -102.35 -67.92
C LEU A 1130 47.89 -103.33 -66.80
N ALA A 1131 49.13 -103.20 -66.29
CA ALA A 1131 49.61 -104.03 -65.19
C ALA A 1131 48.71 -103.96 -63.94
N GLY A 1132 48.26 -102.76 -63.57
CA GLY A 1132 47.34 -102.54 -62.43
C GLY A 1132 45.94 -103.10 -62.65
N GLN A 1133 45.45 -103.06 -63.90
CA GLN A 1133 44.09 -103.51 -64.25
C GLN A 1133 43.94 -105.02 -64.47
N ILE A 1134 45.00 -105.75 -64.83
CA ILE A 1134 44.97 -107.20 -65.16
C ILE A 1134 44.19 -108.06 -64.15
N LYS A 1135 44.23 -107.71 -62.85
CA LYS A 1135 43.50 -108.46 -61.81
C LYS A 1135 41.98 -108.33 -61.92
N HIS A 1136 41.48 -107.25 -62.51
CA HIS A 1136 40.06 -106.92 -62.62
C HIS A 1136 39.40 -107.31 -63.94
N ILE A 1137 40.20 -107.53 -64.99
CA ILE A 1137 39.74 -107.89 -66.33
C ILE A 1137 39.90 -109.40 -66.58
N ASP A 1138 39.18 -109.92 -67.58
CA ASP A 1138 39.23 -111.32 -67.97
C ASP A 1138 40.34 -111.61 -68.99
N ASN A 1139 40.60 -112.89 -69.26
CA ASN A 1139 41.68 -113.29 -70.16
C ASN A 1139 41.45 -112.84 -71.62
N GLU A 1140 40.20 -112.65 -72.05
CA GLU A 1140 39.88 -112.12 -73.38
C GLU A 1140 40.28 -110.63 -73.47
N SER A 1141 39.88 -109.82 -72.48
CA SER A 1141 40.25 -108.41 -72.38
C SER A 1141 41.77 -108.22 -72.23
N ILE A 1142 42.46 -109.07 -71.44
CA ILE A 1142 43.93 -109.05 -71.34
C ILE A 1142 44.56 -109.30 -72.72
N THR A 1143 44.04 -110.26 -73.48
CA THR A 1143 44.51 -110.58 -74.84
C THR A 1143 44.30 -109.39 -75.78
N GLU A 1144 43.14 -108.74 -75.71
CA GLU A 1144 42.84 -107.55 -76.48
C GLU A 1144 43.82 -106.40 -76.15
N PHE A 1145 43.97 -106.06 -74.87
CA PHE A 1145 44.83 -104.95 -74.45
C PHE A 1145 46.32 -105.20 -74.74
N LEU A 1146 46.83 -106.44 -74.55
CA LEU A 1146 48.21 -106.78 -74.93
C LEU A 1146 48.42 -106.66 -76.45
N THR A 1147 47.41 -107.05 -77.25
CA THR A 1147 47.46 -106.91 -78.71
C THR A 1147 47.45 -105.44 -79.13
N LYS A 1148 46.62 -104.60 -78.49
CA LYS A 1148 46.55 -103.14 -78.73
C LYS A 1148 47.84 -102.41 -78.37
N ILE A 1149 48.55 -102.84 -77.32
CA ILE A 1149 49.83 -102.23 -76.92
C ILE A 1149 50.94 -102.52 -77.95
N GLY A 1150 50.89 -103.66 -78.65
CA GLY A 1150 51.86 -104.04 -79.71
C GLY A 1150 53.05 -104.86 -79.22
N GLU A 1151 53.96 -105.20 -80.15
CA GLU A 1151 55.15 -106.02 -79.85
C GLU A 1151 56.13 -105.27 -78.93
N PRO A 1152 56.80 -105.97 -77.99
CA PRO A 1152 56.80 -107.43 -77.77
C PRO A 1152 55.69 -107.93 -76.82
N TYR A 1153 54.73 -107.09 -76.42
CA TYR A 1153 53.68 -107.43 -75.44
C TYR A 1153 52.52 -108.22 -76.06
N SER A 1154 52.19 -107.95 -77.32
CA SER A 1154 51.22 -108.73 -78.11
C SER A 1154 51.59 -110.21 -78.20
N GLU A 1155 52.88 -110.56 -78.27
CA GLU A 1155 53.34 -111.96 -78.27
C GLU A 1155 53.02 -112.71 -76.97
N ILE A 1156 52.81 -112.01 -75.84
CA ILE A 1156 52.46 -112.63 -74.54
C ILE A 1156 51.06 -113.24 -74.57
N ALA A 1157 50.19 -112.72 -75.44
CA ALA A 1157 48.86 -113.30 -75.66
C ALA A 1157 48.91 -114.66 -76.42
N GLU A 1158 50.04 -115.02 -77.04
CA GLU A 1158 50.20 -116.29 -77.75
C GLU A 1158 50.63 -117.45 -76.82
N LYS A 1159 49.81 -118.51 -76.72
CA LYS A 1159 50.09 -119.70 -75.90
C LYS A 1159 51.32 -120.50 -76.37
N GLY A 1160 52.16 -120.93 -75.44
CA GLY A 1160 53.36 -121.76 -75.68
C GLY A 1160 54.66 -121.01 -76.03
N ARG A 1161 54.65 -119.67 -76.04
CA ARG A 1161 55.82 -118.81 -76.29
C ARG A 1161 56.70 -118.63 -75.06
N ARG A 1162 57.97 -118.27 -75.31
CA ARG A 1162 58.95 -117.86 -74.29
C ARG A 1162 59.54 -116.50 -74.68
N ILE A 1163 58.92 -115.42 -74.23
CA ILE A 1163 59.20 -114.05 -74.66
C ILE A 1163 60.20 -113.39 -73.70
N LYS A 1164 61.07 -112.50 -74.21
CA LYS A 1164 62.06 -111.76 -73.41
C LYS A 1164 61.79 -110.25 -73.43
N ILE A 1165 61.08 -109.74 -72.43
CA ILE A 1165 60.87 -108.29 -72.26
C ILE A 1165 61.99 -107.68 -71.40
N SER A 1166 62.22 -106.37 -71.49
CA SER A 1166 63.24 -105.70 -70.67
C SER A 1166 62.94 -105.87 -69.17
N ASN A 1167 63.97 -106.18 -68.40
CA ASN A 1167 63.87 -106.31 -66.94
C ASN A 1167 63.89 -104.91 -66.30
N ASN A 1168 62.76 -104.21 -66.40
CA ASN A 1168 62.49 -102.96 -65.69
C ASN A 1168 61.31 -103.15 -64.73
N ARG A 1169 61.10 -102.18 -63.84
CA ARG A 1169 60.09 -102.27 -62.78
C ARG A 1169 58.67 -102.47 -63.34
N THR A 1170 58.32 -101.77 -64.42
CA THR A 1170 57.01 -101.82 -65.08
C THR A 1170 56.73 -103.19 -65.70
N ASN A 1171 57.66 -103.71 -66.50
CA ASN A 1171 57.54 -105.02 -67.13
C ASN A 1171 57.53 -106.15 -66.11
N LYS A 1172 58.29 -106.01 -65.02
CA LYS A 1172 58.27 -106.95 -63.90
C LYS A 1172 56.91 -106.95 -63.22
N ALA A 1173 56.32 -105.79 -62.97
CA ALA A 1173 54.96 -105.67 -62.42
C ALA A 1173 53.92 -106.30 -63.36
N LEU A 1174 53.99 -106.02 -64.67
CA LEU A 1174 53.11 -106.59 -65.69
C LEU A 1174 53.14 -108.13 -65.69
N VAL A 1175 54.33 -108.74 -65.82
CA VAL A 1175 54.42 -110.21 -65.89
C VAL A 1175 54.10 -110.88 -64.56
N THR A 1176 54.37 -110.21 -63.43
CA THR A 1176 53.94 -110.70 -62.11
C THR A 1176 52.42 -110.68 -61.98
N ALA A 1177 51.75 -109.62 -62.44
CA ALA A 1177 50.29 -109.54 -62.47
C ALA A 1177 49.71 -110.64 -63.38
N LEU A 1178 50.28 -110.86 -64.57
CA LEU A 1178 49.88 -111.93 -65.49
C LEU A 1178 50.09 -113.33 -64.89
N GLU A 1179 51.18 -113.58 -64.15
CA GLU A 1179 51.42 -114.86 -63.47
C GLU A 1179 50.42 -115.06 -62.33
N SER A 1180 50.17 -114.04 -61.51
CA SER A 1180 49.24 -114.11 -60.37
C SER A 1180 47.78 -114.34 -60.81
N LYS A 1181 47.38 -113.80 -61.97
CA LYS A 1181 46.09 -114.06 -62.62
C LYS A 1181 46.06 -115.41 -63.35
N ASN A 1182 47.18 -116.15 -63.33
CA ASN A 1182 47.35 -117.44 -64.00
C ASN A 1182 47.16 -117.34 -65.52
N TYR A 1183 47.47 -116.18 -66.11
CA TYR A 1183 47.44 -115.93 -67.55
C TYR A 1183 48.69 -116.50 -68.23
N ILE A 1184 49.87 -116.27 -67.64
CA ILE A 1184 51.12 -116.93 -68.05
C ILE A 1184 51.44 -118.13 -67.15
N SER A 1185 52.37 -118.99 -67.57
CA SER A 1185 52.77 -120.17 -66.80
C SER A 1185 53.79 -119.85 -65.72
N SER A 1186 54.82 -119.07 -66.07
CA SER A 1186 55.77 -118.49 -65.11
C SER A 1186 56.66 -117.45 -65.78
N PHE A 1187 57.39 -116.64 -65.00
CA PHE A 1187 58.52 -115.86 -65.51
C PHE A 1187 59.85 -116.17 -64.81
N LYS A 1188 60.97 -115.88 -65.47
CA LYS A 1188 62.33 -115.98 -64.90
C LYS A 1188 63.14 -114.72 -65.20
N GLU A 1189 63.83 -114.21 -64.19
CA GLU A 1189 64.77 -113.08 -64.30
C GLU A 1189 66.11 -113.56 -64.89
N ASP A 1190 66.47 -113.07 -66.08
CA ASP A 1190 67.68 -113.40 -66.85
C ASP A 1190 68.48 -112.11 -67.08
N ARG A 1191 69.14 -111.64 -66.00
CA ARG A 1191 69.88 -110.35 -65.90
C ARG A 1191 69.04 -109.15 -66.36
N GLU A 1192 69.16 -108.77 -67.63
CA GLU A 1192 68.51 -107.59 -68.23
C GLU A 1192 67.16 -107.91 -68.88
N ARG A 1193 66.74 -109.18 -68.91
CA ARG A 1193 65.49 -109.60 -69.54
C ARG A 1193 64.63 -110.44 -68.59
N LEU A 1194 63.32 -110.23 -68.64
CA LEU A 1194 62.32 -111.11 -68.03
C LEU A 1194 61.87 -112.12 -69.09
N ARG A 1195 62.22 -113.40 -68.88
CA ARG A 1195 61.78 -114.49 -69.75
C ARG A 1195 60.40 -114.99 -69.29
N VAL A 1196 59.37 -114.56 -69.99
CA VAL A 1196 57.96 -114.86 -69.76
C VAL A 1196 57.59 -116.16 -70.49
N ASN A 1197 57.18 -117.20 -69.77
CA ASN A 1197 56.73 -118.46 -70.35
C ASN A 1197 55.19 -118.48 -70.38
N THR A 1198 54.58 -118.42 -71.56
CA THR A 1198 53.11 -118.46 -71.66
C THR A 1198 52.59 -119.89 -71.49
N LYS A 1199 51.35 -120.05 -71.03
CA LYS A 1199 50.76 -121.37 -70.83
C LYS A 1199 50.67 -122.14 -72.13
N LYS A 1200 51.02 -123.43 -72.09
CA LYS A 1200 50.73 -124.36 -73.18
C LYS A 1200 49.21 -124.60 -73.21
N LYS A 1201 48.68 -124.80 -74.43
CA LYS A 1201 47.24 -124.96 -74.70
C LYS A 1201 46.56 -125.92 -73.74
#